data_AF-A0A6C0LBC7-F1
#
_entry.id   AF-A0A6C0LBC7-F1
#
_cell.length_a   1.000
_cell.length_b   1.000
_cell.length_c   1.000
_cell.angle_alpha   90.00
_cell.angle_beta   90.00
_cell.angle_gamma   90.00
#
_symmetry.space_group_name_H-M   'P 1'
#
loop_
_entity.id
_entity.type
_entity.pdbx_description
1 polymer ?
#
loop_
_entity_poly.entity_id
_entity_poly.type
_entity_poly.pdbx_seq_one_letter_code
_entity_poly.pdbx_strand_id
1 'polypeptide(L)'
;MSKKKKDDTTKEEFEKFDYIKTIKNNINNVLKDKATLPIINDLVIRTNKIVIHSCNFIKLYCIYLYENNLEFPLIDKNFICDVFKVVTKRKDNRGATPEKDYSELLKNLYKFYNEHYITTIYDNEIIYYDKLSYILAYEAIDIEKNINNNIQEHFITHINQFVNHSFNLKEQKDEIKKIKDKEVRKESYKSLTNEFKKIKDDLVSLTNELNADEKYHNWIKEHKKHIVPNKPNFDKDSIYYDLHSNTKDYLKSFIYINIQLEKLNDILVEDTNDTDKVKQIKLFNILPLRSNIIPKNICIDTCALISNFLGDESTTTHFKNYKKENNQFKLWNRVLKLDSKMFKKNKYEFNYMFRTDGISVSILFIRTDNQGMPLKYYNPNNKPIDNTKYIEKEIITDELRSKKIVCVDPGCSDLIYCGSKDDDGNLETFRYTQNQRRLETRTKKYNKIIEEVNNTTFINGKNIKEIESVLSSHNKRTCNYEKFKNYLIEKNKLNLLLFSHYEKTFFRKFKLNRYINTQKSESKMIKNFTKKFGEPNDVLFIMGDYDKGSSNICGIEPTICKKFRRIFKNAGFRTYLVNEFRTSKICNCCNCEISPFMIRQSHKPNDIKVNKKITINGLLSHQEDKQKCEIIHNRDKNAVQNMLNIVKSIFTIGRRPDIFTRIHT
;
A
#
# COMPACT_ATOMS: atom_id res chain seq x y z
N MET A 1 -52.87 13.45 13.70
CA MET A 1 -52.36 12.67 12.55
C MET A 1 -50.92 12.28 12.81
N SER A 2 -50.70 11.05 13.25
CA SER A 2 -49.41 10.48 13.64
C SER A 2 -48.50 10.24 12.44
N LYS A 3 -47.28 10.77 12.51
CA LYS A 3 -46.19 10.49 11.57
C LYS A 3 -45.93 8.97 11.54
N LYS A 4 -46.19 8.35 10.38
CA LYS A 4 -45.74 6.98 10.09
C LYS A 4 -44.22 6.91 10.27
N LYS A 5 -43.78 6.10 11.24
CA LYS A 5 -42.41 5.59 11.29
C LYS A 5 -42.11 4.95 9.94
N LYS A 6 -41.04 5.40 9.28
CA LYS A 6 -40.42 4.62 8.21
C LYS A 6 -39.99 3.30 8.85
N ASP A 7 -40.64 2.21 8.44
CA ASP A 7 -40.14 0.88 8.69
C ASP A 7 -38.71 0.81 8.15
N ASP A 8 -37.79 0.53 9.06
CA ASP A 8 -36.40 0.22 8.80
C ASP A 8 -36.38 -1.21 8.24
N THR A 9 -36.83 -1.37 6.99
CA THR A 9 -36.86 -2.65 6.29
C THR A 9 -35.43 -3.16 6.12
N THR A 10 -35.12 -4.20 6.89
CA THR A 10 -34.22 -5.31 6.54
C THR A 10 -32.88 -4.90 5.94
N LYS A 11 -31.89 -4.66 6.81
CA LYS A 11 -30.50 -4.97 6.47
C LYS A 11 -30.44 -6.47 6.18
N GLU A 12 -30.47 -6.85 4.91
CA GLU A 12 -30.06 -8.18 4.49
C GLU A 12 -28.76 -8.51 5.21
N GLU A 13 -28.75 -9.61 5.97
CA GLU A 13 -27.53 -10.19 6.49
C GLU A 13 -26.69 -10.59 5.28
N PHE A 14 -25.81 -9.68 4.82
CA PHE A 14 -24.81 -10.00 3.83
C PHE A 14 -24.06 -11.23 4.33
N GLU A 15 -24.21 -12.36 3.64
CA GLU A 15 -23.47 -13.56 3.98
C GLU A 15 -21.98 -13.21 4.00
N LYS A 16 -21.34 -13.37 5.18
CA LYS A 16 -19.93 -13.07 5.42
C LYS A 16 -19.01 -14.11 4.79
N PHE A 17 -19.05 -14.25 3.46
CA PHE A 17 -18.08 -15.09 2.75
C PHE A 17 -17.19 -14.28 1.82
N ASP A 18 -15.94 -14.73 1.66
CA ASP A 18 -15.04 -14.18 0.66
C ASP A 18 -15.48 -14.69 -0.72
N TYR A 19 -15.86 -13.80 -1.64
CA TYR A 19 -16.19 -14.17 -3.03
C TYR A 19 -14.99 -14.72 -3.80
N ILE A 20 -13.79 -14.26 -3.45
CA ILE A 20 -12.55 -14.61 -4.13
C ILE A 20 -11.54 -15.10 -3.10
N LYS A 21 -10.88 -16.21 -3.41
CA LYS A 21 -9.74 -16.72 -2.64
C LYS A 21 -8.52 -16.88 -3.51
N THR A 22 -7.35 -16.68 -2.92
CA THR A 22 -6.08 -16.83 -3.62
C THR A 22 -5.16 -17.74 -2.82
N ILE A 23 -4.57 -18.72 -3.50
CA ILE A 23 -3.53 -19.57 -2.93
C ILE A 23 -2.19 -19.18 -3.53
N LYS A 24 -1.22 -18.84 -2.69
CA LYS A 24 0.14 -18.53 -3.13
C LYS A 24 1.09 -19.68 -2.82
N ASN A 25 1.84 -20.14 -3.83
CA ASN A 25 2.79 -21.24 -3.72
C ASN A 25 4.04 -21.00 -4.59
N ASN A 26 5.00 -21.91 -4.53
CA ASN A 26 6.08 -22.02 -5.51
C ASN A 26 5.52 -22.62 -6.81
N ILE A 27 5.85 -22.03 -7.95
CA ILE A 27 5.32 -22.45 -9.26
C ILE A 27 5.67 -23.91 -9.60
N ASN A 28 6.83 -24.41 -9.16
CA ASN A 28 7.27 -25.79 -9.39
C ASN A 28 6.34 -26.83 -8.75
N ASN A 29 5.62 -26.46 -7.69
CA ASN A 29 4.68 -27.35 -7.04
C ASN A 29 3.37 -27.50 -7.84
N VAL A 30 3.13 -26.60 -8.80
CA VAL A 30 1.85 -26.45 -9.51
C VAL A 30 1.93 -26.97 -10.94
N LEU A 31 3.05 -26.73 -11.62
CA LEU A 31 3.27 -27.17 -13.00
C LEU A 31 3.32 -28.69 -13.11
N LYS A 32 2.74 -29.23 -14.20
CA LYS A 32 2.90 -30.64 -14.59
C LYS A 32 4.29 -30.91 -15.12
N ASP A 33 4.72 -30.11 -16.08
CA ASP A 33 6.02 -30.21 -16.73
C ASP A 33 6.93 -29.02 -16.36
N LYS A 34 8.21 -29.32 -16.11
CA LYS A 34 9.24 -28.30 -15.89
C LYS A 34 9.58 -27.53 -17.16
N ALA A 35 9.37 -28.09 -18.35
CA ALA A 35 9.62 -27.41 -19.63
C ALA A 35 8.71 -26.19 -19.86
N THR A 36 7.58 -26.09 -19.15
CA THR A 36 6.72 -24.89 -19.17
C THR A 36 7.38 -23.68 -18.50
N LEU A 37 8.27 -23.90 -17.53
CA LEU A 37 8.83 -22.83 -16.71
C LEU A 37 9.70 -21.83 -17.49
N PRO A 38 10.57 -22.26 -18.44
CA PRO A 38 11.25 -21.35 -19.36
C PRO A 38 10.31 -20.42 -20.12
N ILE A 39 9.21 -20.94 -20.67
CA ILE A 39 8.20 -20.14 -21.40
C ILE A 39 7.61 -19.07 -20.48
N ILE A 40 7.21 -19.45 -19.25
CA ILE A 40 6.68 -18.50 -18.27
C ILE A 40 7.71 -17.41 -17.92
N ASN A 41 8.98 -17.79 -17.73
CA ASN A 41 10.01 -16.81 -17.39
C ASN A 41 10.26 -15.82 -18.53
N ASP A 42 10.29 -16.27 -19.78
CA ASP A 42 10.39 -15.39 -20.95
C ASP A 42 9.23 -14.38 -20.98
N LEU A 43 7.98 -14.87 -20.84
CA LEU A 43 6.80 -14.00 -20.82
C LEU A 43 6.87 -12.96 -19.70
N VAL A 44 7.28 -13.38 -18.50
CA VAL A 44 7.44 -12.50 -17.33
C VAL A 44 8.50 -11.43 -17.57
N ILE A 45 9.66 -11.80 -18.13
CA ILE A 45 10.78 -10.89 -18.40
C ILE A 45 10.39 -9.89 -19.48
N ARG A 46 9.88 -10.35 -20.63
CA ARG A 46 9.45 -9.48 -21.74
C ARG A 46 8.37 -8.52 -21.29
N THR A 47 7.32 -9.00 -20.62
CA THR A 47 6.25 -8.14 -20.08
C THR A 47 6.80 -7.09 -19.12
N ASN A 48 7.76 -7.45 -18.26
CA ASN A 48 8.36 -6.50 -17.33
C ASN A 48 9.10 -5.37 -18.05
N LYS A 49 9.87 -5.69 -19.10
CA LYS A 49 10.55 -4.69 -19.94
C LYS A 49 9.55 -3.77 -20.66
N ILE A 50 8.54 -4.35 -21.31
CA ILE A 50 7.49 -3.60 -22.02
C ILE A 50 6.85 -2.58 -21.09
N VAL A 51 6.41 -3.00 -19.90
CA VAL A 51 5.75 -2.07 -18.97
C VAL A 51 6.70 -0.97 -18.47
N ILE A 52 7.99 -1.25 -18.29
CA ILE A 52 8.98 -0.21 -17.95
C ILE A 52 9.02 0.86 -19.06
N HIS A 53 9.19 0.45 -20.31
CA HIS A 53 9.24 1.37 -21.45
C HIS A 53 7.92 2.13 -21.62
N SER A 54 6.77 1.46 -21.51
CA SER A 54 5.48 2.12 -21.63
C SER A 54 5.22 3.16 -20.54
N CYS A 55 5.54 2.88 -19.27
CA CYS A 55 5.41 3.89 -18.22
C CYS A 55 6.31 5.12 -18.48
N ASN A 56 7.55 4.88 -18.95
CA ASN A 56 8.49 5.95 -19.29
C ASN A 56 7.99 6.76 -20.50
N PHE A 57 7.53 6.08 -21.55
CA PHE A 57 6.98 6.67 -22.76
C PHE A 57 5.77 7.56 -22.45
N ILE A 58 4.78 7.02 -21.72
CA ILE A 58 3.55 7.76 -21.38
C ILE A 58 3.90 9.03 -20.61
N LYS A 59 4.81 8.94 -19.64
CA LYS A 59 5.21 10.14 -18.89
C LYS A 59 5.91 11.18 -19.77
N LEU A 60 6.88 10.78 -20.59
CA LEU A 60 7.58 11.71 -21.48
C LEU A 60 6.62 12.34 -22.49
N TYR A 61 5.70 11.55 -23.05
CA TYR A 61 4.69 12.01 -23.98
C TYR A 61 3.74 13.03 -23.35
N CYS A 62 3.23 12.77 -22.14
CA CYS A 62 2.39 13.75 -21.43
C CYS A 62 3.13 15.06 -21.12
N ILE A 63 4.43 14.99 -20.78
CA ILE A 63 5.24 16.20 -20.57
C ILE A 63 5.41 16.96 -21.89
N TYR A 64 5.73 16.26 -22.98
CA TYR A 64 5.83 16.85 -24.31
C TYR A 64 4.55 17.55 -24.74
N LEU A 65 3.39 16.89 -24.59
CA LEU A 65 2.10 17.48 -24.91
C LEU A 65 1.82 18.72 -24.04
N TYR A 66 2.21 18.69 -22.77
CA TYR A 66 2.02 19.83 -21.86
C TYR A 66 2.86 21.04 -22.27
N GLU A 67 4.16 20.85 -22.51
CA GLU A 67 5.07 21.96 -22.88
C GLU A 67 4.75 22.58 -24.24
N ASN A 68 4.21 21.78 -25.17
CA ASN A 68 3.81 22.25 -26.51
C ASN A 68 2.34 22.71 -26.57
N ASN A 69 1.64 22.78 -25.42
CA ASN A 69 0.22 23.13 -25.33
C ASN A 69 -0.69 22.32 -26.26
N LEU A 70 -0.39 21.03 -26.42
CA LEU A 70 -1.15 20.10 -27.24
C LEU A 70 -2.28 19.45 -26.43
N GLU A 71 -3.25 18.89 -27.17
CA GLU A 71 -4.36 18.15 -26.57
C GLU A 71 -3.89 16.82 -25.96
N PHE A 72 -4.45 16.47 -24.81
CA PHE A 72 -4.13 15.21 -24.14
C PHE A 72 -5.08 14.12 -24.64
N PRO A 73 -4.57 12.93 -25.01
CA PRO A 73 -5.44 11.82 -25.32
C PRO A 73 -6.10 11.27 -24.05
N LEU A 74 -7.22 10.55 -24.23
CA LEU A 74 -7.79 9.77 -23.15
C LEU A 74 -6.85 8.61 -22.79
N ILE A 75 -6.19 8.71 -21.63
CA ILE A 75 -5.28 7.67 -21.14
C ILE A 75 -6.10 6.51 -20.57
N ASP A 76 -6.69 5.70 -21.43
CA ASP A 76 -7.43 4.48 -21.09
C ASP A 76 -6.64 3.21 -21.42
N LYS A 77 -7.25 2.05 -21.14
CA LYS A 77 -6.72 0.74 -21.52
C LYS A 77 -6.31 0.66 -23.01
N ASN A 78 -7.08 1.25 -23.93
CA ASN A 78 -6.81 1.16 -25.36
C ASN A 78 -5.59 1.98 -25.74
N PHE A 79 -5.49 3.22 -25.25
CA PHE A 79 -4.30 4.06 -25.39
C PHE A 79 -3.05 3.34 -24.88
N ILE A 80 -3.11 2.70 -23.71
CA ILE A 80 -1.96 1.97 -23.14
C ILE A 80 -1.62 0.74 -23.99
N CYS A 81 -2.62 0.02 -24.52
CA CYS A 81 -2.40 -1.08 -25.45
C CYS A 81 -1.72 -0.62 -26.76
N ASP A 82 -2.07 0.56 -27.26
CA ASP A 82 -1.43 1.16 -28.43
C ASP A 82 0.01 1.57 -28.12
N VAL A 83 0.27 2.16 -26.95
CA VAL A 83 1.64 2.40 -26.48
C VAL A 83 2.46 1.10 -26.41
N PHE A 84 1.87 -0.03 -25.97
CA PHE A 84 2.58 -1.32 -26.00
C PHE A 84 3.01 -1.72 -27.41
N LYS A 85 2.15 -1.51 -28.41
CA LYS A 85 2.49 -1.80 -29.81
C LYS A 85 3.60 -0.89 -30.32
N VAL A 86 3.56 0.40 -29.95
CA VAL A 86 4.53 1.41 -30.39
C VAL A 86 5.93 1.14 -29.82
N VAL A 87 6.04 0.75 -28.55
CA VAL A 87 7.35 0.48 -27.90
C VAL A 87 7.90 -0.93 -28.17
N THR A 88 7.26 -1.72 -29.06
CA THR A 88 7.67 -3.10 -29.36
C THR A 88 7.71 -3.37 -30.85
N LYS A 89 8.38 -4.47 -31.22
CA LYS A 89 8.36 -5.02 -32.58
C LYS A 89 7.58 -6.34 -32.63
N ARG A 90 7.10 -6.69 -33.81
CA ARG A 90 6.51 -8.01 -34.10
C ARG A 90 7.48 -8.82 -34.95
N LYS A 91 7.61 -10.11 -34.65
CA LYS A 91 8.22 -11.07 -35.59
C LYS A 91 7.23 -11.49 -36.65
N ASP A 92 5.97 -11.60 -36.26
CA ASP A 92 4.87 -12.00 -37.12
C ASP A 92 3.82 -10.87 -37.27
N ASN A 93 3.67 -10.40 -38.49
CA ASN A 93 2.72 -9.34 -38.84
C ASN A 93 1.31 -9.86 -39.11
N ARG A 94 1.05 -11.18 -39.00
CA ARG A 94 -0.31 -11.71 -39.12
C ARG A 94 -1.23 -11.10 -38.05
N GLY A 95 -2.37 -10.59 -38.51
CA GLY A 95 -3.35 -9.91 -37.66
C GLY A 95 -2.88 -8.58 -37.07
N ALA A 96 -1.78 -8.00 -37.57
CA ALA A 96 -1.44 -6.61 -37.27
C ALA A 96 -2.36 -5.67 -38.10
N THR A 97 -2.76 -4.56 -37.51
CA THR A 97 -3.43 -3.49 -38.26
C THR A 97 -2.44 -2.90 -39.26
N PRO A 98 -2.77 -2.78 -40.55
CA PRO A 98 -1.93 -2.08 -41.52
C PRO A 98 -1.78 -0.59 -41.15
N GLU A 99 -0.62 0.01 -41.44
CA GLU A 99 -0.34 1.41 -41.09
C GLU A 99 -1.36 2.41 -41.67
N LYS A 100 -1.83 2.15 -42.90
CA LYS A 100 -2.88 2.94 -43.55
C LYS A 100 -4.18 3.02 -42.74
N ASP A 101 -4.44 2.00 -41.92
CA ASP A 101 -5.67 1.85 -41.13
C ASP A 101 -5.44 2.26 -39.66
N TYR A 102 -4.29 2.86 -39.33
CA TYR A 102 -4.03 3.40 -38.00
C TYR A 102 -4.96 4.56 -37.66
N SER A 103 -5.46 4.56 -36.43
CA SER A 103 -6.12 5.74 -35.86
C SER A 103 -5.13 6.91 -35.80
N GLU A 104 -5.67 8.13 -35.83
CA GLU A 104 -4.85 9.35 -35.73
C GLU A 104 -4.01 9.37 -34.45
N LEU A 105 -4.60 8.91 -33.33
CA LEU A 105 -3.88 8.71 -32.08
C LEU A 105 -2.67 7.79 -32.24
N LEU A 106 -2.84 6.63 -32.86
CA LEU A 106 -1.75 5.67 -33.05
C LEU A 106 -0.65 6.23 -33.97
N LYS A 107 -1.03 6.97 -35.02
CA LYS A 107 -0.06 7.69 -35.89
C LYS A 107 0.77 8.70 -35.08
N ASN A 108 0.11 9.49 -34.23
CA ASN A 108 0.79 10.46 -33.37
C ASN A 108 1.72 9.79 -32.35
N LEU A 109 1.34 8.64 -31.81
CA LEU A 109 2.21 7.87 -30.91
C LEU A 109 3.45 7.33 -31.63
N TYR A 110 3.30 6.80 -32.85
CA TYR A 110 4.44 6.36 -33.67
C TYR A 110 5.35 7.53 -34.06
N LYS A 111 4.77 8.68 -34.44
CA LYS A 111 5.52 9.90 -34.73
C LYS A 111 6.37 10.31 -33.53
N PHE A 112 5.75 10.44 -32.35
CA PHE A 112 6.46 10.78 -31.12
C PHE A 112 7.54 9.74 -30.76
N TYR A 113 7.26 8.45 -30.96
CA TYR A 113 8.25 7.41 -30.73
C TYR A 113 9.50 7.59 -31.61
N ASN A 114 9.30 7.75 -32.92
CA ASN A 114 10.36 7.86 -33.91
C ASN A 114 11.17 9.16 -33.79
N GLU A 115 10.52 10.27 -33.45
CA GLU A 115 11.18 11.59 -33.35
C GLU A 115 11.83 11.83 -31.99
N HIS A 116 11.24 11.29 -30.91
CA HIS A 116 11.63 11.65 -29.56
C HIS A 116 12.06 10.44 -28.72
N TYR A 117 11.19 9.45 -28.54
CA TYR A 117 11.43 8.40 -27.56
C TYR A 117 12.55 7.43 -27.94
N ILE A 118 12.72 7.14 -29.24
CA ILE A 118 13.75 6.22 -29.74
C ILE A 118 15.16 6.66 -29.34
N THR A 119 15.40 7.97 -29.20
CA THR A 119 16.68 8.54 -28.75
C THR A 119 17.01 8.18 -27.30
N THR A 120 16.04 7.68 -26.53
CA THR A 120 16.23 7.21 -25.15
C THR A 120 16.53 5.70 -25.09
N ILE A 121 16.40 4.96 -26.19
CA ILE A 121 16.67 3.52 -26.24
C ILE A 121 18.17 3.32 -26.39
N TYR A 122 18.77 2.56 -25.46
CA TYR A 122 20.19 2.26 -25.46
C TYR A 122 20.47 0.97 -26.25
N ASP A 123 21.58 0.97 -27.00
CA ASP A 123 22.09 -0.19 -27.76
C ASP A 123 21.06 -0.83 -28.71
N ASN A 124 20.15 -0.01 -29.25
CA ASN A 124 19.07 -0.44 -30.13
C ASN A 124 18.26 -1.63 -29.59
N GLU A 125 18.05 -1.71 -28.26
CA GLU A 125 17.32 -2.82 -27.62
C GLU A 125 15.98 -3.09 -28.32
N ILE A 126 15.76 -4.35 -28.72
CA ILE A 126 14.51 -4.79 -29.35
C ILE A 126 13.70 -5.62 -28.35
N ILE A 127 12.43 -5.25 -28.19
CA ILE A 127 11.47 -5.97 -27.35
C ILE A 127 10.31 -6.46 -28.23
N TYR A 128 9.98 -7.74 -28.14
CA TYR A 128 8.98 -8.38 -29.00
C TYR A 128 7.60 -8.49 -28.35
N TYR A 129 6.56 -8.09 -29.09
CA TYR A 129 5.14 -8.13 -28.70
C TYR A 129 4.55 -9.55 -28.74
N ASP A 130 5.12 -10.44 -29.54
CA ASP A 130 4.52 -11.71 -29.93
C ASP A 130 4.05 -12.55 -28.73
N LYS A 131 2.82 -13.07 -28.83
CA LYS A 131 2.11 -13.90 -27.82
C LYS A 131 1.77 -13.21 -26.49
N LEU A 132 1.90 -11.88 -26.39
CA LEU A 132 1.64 -11.12 -25.15
C LEU A 132 0.30 -10.37 -25.12
N SER A 133 -0.51 -10.39 -26.19
CA SER A 133 -1.73 -9.58 -26.31
C SER A 133 -2.69 -9.73 -25.12
N TYR A 134 -2.98 -10.96 -24.70
CA TYR A 134 -3.86 -11.24 -23.55
C TYR A 134 -3.22 -10.86 -22.21
N ILE A 135 -1.90 -10.99 -22.07
CA ILE A 135 -1.15 -10.66 -20.85
C ILE A 135 -1.08 -9.14 -20.67
N LEU A 136 -0.70 -8.42 -21.74
CA LEU A 136 -0.55 -6.97 -21.75
C LEU A 136 -1.89 -6.26 -21.56
N ALA A 137 -3.01 -6.84 -22.00
CA ALA A 137 -4.33 -6.30 -21.72
C ALA A 137 -4.61 -6.14 -20.21
N TYR A 138 -4.10 -7.06 -19.37
CA TYR A 138 -4.19 -6.92 -17.91
C TYR A 138 -3.23 -5.86 -17.36
N GLU A 139 -2.00 -5.76 -17.89
CA GLU A 139 -1.06 -4.72 -17.48
C GLU A 139 -1.57 -3.32 -17.88
N ALA A 140 -2.27 -3.16 -19.01
CA ALA A 140 -2.90 -1.90 -19.39
C ALA A 140 -3.95 -1.44 -18.36
N ILE A 141 -4.81 -2.36 -17.91
CA ILE A 141 -5.81 -2.09 -16.86
C ILE A 141 -5.10 -1.72 -15.54
N ASP A 142 -4.05 -2.45 -15.17
CA ASP A 142 -3.28 -2.16 -13.95
C ASP A 142 -2.59 -0.78 -14.05
N ILE A 143 -2.03 -0.39 -15.20
CA ILE A 143 -1.42 0.93 -15.42
C ILE A 143 -2.46 2.05 -15.34
N GLU A 144 -3.59 1.94 -16.06
CA GLU A 144 -4.69 2.92 -16.01
C GLU A 144 -5.16 3.13 -14.57
N LYS A 145 -5.43 2.04 -13.86
CA LYS A 145 -5.86 2.09 -12.46
C LYS A 145 -4.83 2.76 -11.55
N ASN A 146 -3.54 2.46 -11.74
CA ASN A 146 -2.48 3.07 -10.94
C ASN A 146 -2.38 4.58 -11.19
N ILE A 147 -2.56 5.04 -12.44
CA ILE A 147 -2.60 6.47 -12.78
C ILE A 147 -3.78 7.14 -12.06
N ASN A 148 -4.98 6.59 -12.19
CA ASN A 148 -6.19 7.15 -11.57
C ASN A 148 -6.05 7.21 -10.04
N ASN A 149 -5.63 6.11 -9.40
CA ASN A 149 -5.44 6.07 -7.95
C ASN A 149 -4.40 7.10 -7.49
N ASN A 150 -3.28 7.26 -8.21
CA ASN A 150 -2.23 8.21 -7.86
C ASN A 150 -2.76 9.66 -7.84
N ILE A 151 -3.59 10.01 -8.82
CA ILE A 151 -4.21 11.35 -8.89
C ILE A 151 -5.26 11.49 -7.78
N GLN A 152 -6.22 10.55 -7.68
CA GLN A 152 -7.30 10.59 -6.67
C GLN A 152 -6.79 10.70 -5.23
N GLU A 153 -5.78 9.90 -4.86
CA GLU A 153 -5.29 9.86 -3.48
C GLU A 153 -4.39 11.05 -3.12
N HIS A 154 -3.77 11.72 -4.09
CA HIS A 154 -2.68 12.66 -3.82
C HIS A 154 -2.86 14.07 -4.38
N PHE A 155 -3.81 14.31 -5.29
CA PHE A 155 -4.01 15.63 -5.91
C PHE A 155 -4.16 16.75 -4.89
N ILE A 156 -5.16 16.65 -3.99
CA ILE A 156 -5.39 17.64 -2.92
C ILE A 156 -4.20 17.74 -1.97
N THR A 157 -3.54 16.62 -1.68
CA THR A 157 -2.35 16.61 -0.82
C THR A 157 -1.20 17.42 -1.43
N HIS A 158 -1.01 17.33 -2.75
CA HIS A 158 0.02 18.06 -3.46
C HIS A 158 -0.32 19.55 -3.68
N ILE A 159 -1.60 19.91 -3.86
CA ILE A 159 -2.05 21.32 -3.77
C ILE A 159 -1.69 21.89 -2.41
N ASN A 160 -2.01 21.17 -1.33
CA ASN A 160 -1.70 21.61 0.02
C ASN A 160 -0.19 21.76 0.24
N GLN A 161 0.63 20.87 -0.35
CA GLN A 161 2.09 21.01 -0.33
C GLN A 161 2.56 22.25 -1.08
N PHE A 162 2.01 22.51 -2.26
CA PHE A 162 2.32 23.70 -3.04
C PHE A 162 2.06 24.98 -2.24
N VAL A 163 0.85 25.15 -1.68
CA VAL A 163 0.54 26.30 -0.80
C VAL A 163 1.51 26.40 0.38
N ASN A 164 1.78 25.28 1.06
CA ASN A 164 2.67 25.30 2.22
C ASN A 164 4.10 25.74 1.88
N HIS A 165 4.58 25.38 0.69
CA HIS A 165 5.92 25.73 0.23
C HIS A 165 5.98 27.15 -0.34
N SER A 166 4.98 27.60 -1.08
CA SER A 166 4.92 28.97 -1.62
C SER A 166 4.97 30.05 -0.54
N PHE A 167 4.51 29.75 0.68
CA PHE A 167 4.47 30.71 1.78
C PHE A 167 5.30 30.29 3.00
N ASN A 168 6.24 29.33 2.85
CA ASN A 168 7.13 28.89 3.93
C ASN A 168 6.42 28.53 5.25
N LEU A 169 5.25 27.89 5.17
CA LEU A 169 4.38 27.59 6.34
C LEU A 169 5.14 26.86 7.45
N LYS A 170 6.10 26.02 7.08
CA LYS A 170 6.88 25.26 8.06
C LYS A 170 7.75 26.17 8.93
N GLU A 171 8.40 27.17 8.34
CA GLU A 171 9.25 28.12 9.07
C GLU A 171 8.39 28.95 10.02
N GLN A 172 7.24 29.46 9.55
CA GLN A 172 6.27 30.14 10.41
C GLN A 172 5.83 29.27 11.59
N LYS A 173 5.57 27.98 11.35
CA LYS A 173 5.25 27.02 12.42
C LYS A 173 6.40 26.76 13.38
N ASP A 174 7.63 26.80 12.89
CA ASP A 174 8.84 26.60 13.71
C ASP A 174 9.13 27.84 14.57
N GLU A 175 8.85 29.06 14.09
CA GLU A 175 8.86 30.27 14.91
C GLU A 175 7.82 30.21 16.04
N ILE A 176 6.59 29.77 15.75
CA ILE A 176 5.55 29.57 16.78
C ILE A 176 5.99 28.53 17.84
N LYS A 177 6.81 27.52 17.49
CA LYS A 177 7.31 26.55 18.49
C LYS A 177 8.18 27.19 19.57
N LYS A 178 8.86 28.29 19.24
CA LYS A 178 9.76 29.00 20.16
C LYS A 178 8.99 29.76 21.24
N ILE A 179 7.69 29.98 21.07
CA ILE A 179 6.83 30.61 22.08
C ILE A 179 6.75 29.71 23.31
N LYS A 180 7.16 30.26 24.47
CA LYS A 180 7.19 29.54 25.76
C LYS A 180 5.77 29.29 26.30
N ASP A 181 4.89 30.29 26.21
CA ASP A 181 3.52 30.19 26.69
C ASP A 181 2.72 29.17 25.86
N LYS A 182 2.09 28.21 26.54
CA LYS A 182 1.39 27.09 25.91
C LYS A 182 0.07 27.53 25.25
N GLU A 183 -0.69 28.43 25.86
CA GLU A 183 -1.99 28.86 25.35
C GLU A 183 -1.81 29.83 24.18
N VAL A 184 -0.88 30.79 24.30
CA VAL A 184 -0.54 31.70 23.19
C VAL A 184 -0.06 30.90 21.98
N ARG A 185 0.88 29.95 22.18
CA ARG A 185 1.37 29.07 21.11
C ARG A 185 0.24 28.27 20.44
N LYS A 186 -0.71 27.75 21.23
CA LYS A 186 -1.85 26.98 20.72
C LYS A 186 -2.78 27.85 19.88
N GLU A 187 -3.07 29.07 20.32
CA GLU A 187 -3.92 30.00 19.57
C GLU A 187 -3.21 30.49 18.29
N SER A 188 -1.91 30.81 18.34
CA SER A 188 -1.12 31.15 17.15
C SER A 188 -1.13 30.01 16.12
N TYR A 189 -0.99 28.75 16.55
CA TYR A 189 -1.09 27.60 15.65
C TYR A 189 -2.46 27.49 15.00
N LYS A 190 -3.53 27.73 15.76
CA LYS A 190 -4.91 27.66 15.28
C LYS A 190 -5.17 28.76 14.26
N SER A 191 -4.76 29.99 14.56
CA SER A 191 -4.88 31.14 13.65
C SER A 191 -4.17 30.88 12.32
N LEU A 192 -2.88 30.53 12.37
CA LEU A 192 -2.08 30.21 11.17
C LEU A 192 -2.67 29.04 10.37
N THR A 193 -3.20 28.01 11.05
CA THR A 193 -3.83 26.87 10.38
C THR A 193 -5.12 27.28 9.69
N ASN A 194 -5.92 28.16 10.29
CA ASN A 194 -7.15 28.67 9.70
C ASN A 194 -6.89 29.60 8.50
N GLU A 195 -5.89 30.48 8.60
CA GLU A 195 -5.45 31.34 7.48
C GLU A 195 -5.08 30.50 6.26
N PHE A 196 -4.18 29.53 6.43
CA PHE A 196 -3.75 28.66 5.34
C PHE A 196 -4.83 27.71 4.83
N LYS A 197 -5.80 27.37 5.68
CA LYS A 197 -6.97 26.59 5.26
C LYS A 197 -7.80 27.39 4.25
N LYS A 198 -8.05 28.68 4.50
CA LYS A 198 -8.80 29.55 3.57
C LYS A 198 -8.14 29.63 2.20
N ILE A 199 -6.81 29.80 2.15
CA ILE A 199 -6.05 29.81 0.88
C ILE A 199 -6.25 28.49 0.11
N LYS A 200 -6.16 27.35 0.80
CA LYS A 200 -6.33 26.01 0.19
C LYS A 200 -7.75 25.80 -0.30
N ASP A 201 -8.74 26.19 0.49
CA ASP A 201 -10.16 26.06 0.16
C ASP A 201 -10.51 26.95 -1.05
N ASP A 202 -10.01 28.18 -1.11
CA ASP A 202 -10.26 29.11 -2.24
C ASP A 202 -9.64 28.64 -3.57
N LEU A 203 -8.47 27.99 -3.52
CA LEU A 203 -7.82 27.38 -4.68
C LEU A 203 -8.65 26.25 -5.31
N VAL A 204 -9.41 25.51 -4.49
CA VAL A 204 -10.22 24.37 -4.94
C VAL A 204 -11.72 24.69 -4.96
N SER A 205 -12.10 25.92 -4.62
CA SER A 205 -13.47 26.40 -4.72
C SER A 205 -13.86 26.56 -6.18
N LEU A 206 -15.12 26.26 -6.52
CA LEU A 206 -15.68 26.56 -7.84
C LEU A 206 -16.20 28.01 -7.96
N THR A 207 -16.28 28.74 -6.85
CA THR A 207 -16.72 30.14 -6.83
C THR A 207 -15.58 31.12 -7.09
N ASN A 208 -15.91 32.32 -7.58
CA ASN A 208 -14.95 33.42 -7.74
C ASN A 208 -14.76 34.23 -6.45
N GLU A 209 -15.65 34.06 -5.46
CA GLU A 209 -15.54 34.68 -4.15
C GLU A 209 -14.38 34.06 -3.35
N LEU A 210 -13.54 34.92 -2.77
CA LEU A 210 -12.35 34.52 -2.02
C LEU A 210 -12.52 34.84 -0.53
N ASN A 211 -12.29 33.85 0.33
CA ASN A 211 -12.40 33.96 1.78
C ASN A 211 -11.05 34.22 2.46
N ALA A 212 -9.95 33.94 1.78
CA ALA A 212 -8.59 34.25 2.20
C ALA A 212 -8.38 35.77 2.29
N ASP A 213 -7.34 36.16 3.03
CA ASP A 213 -6.90 37.56 3.12
C ASP A 213 -6.56 38.13 1.73
N GLU A 214 -6.89 39.40 1.49
CA GLU A 214 -6.70 40.10 0.21
C GLU A 214 -5.27 39.99 -0.33
N LYS A 215 -4.28 39.94 0.58
CA LYS A 215 -2.86 39.78 0.20
C LYS A 215 -2.57 38.50 -0.59
N TYR A 216 -3.45 37.49 -0.51
CA TYR A 216 -3.32 36.23 -1.25
C TYR A 216 -4.13 36.18 -2.55
N HIS A 217 -5.04 37.13 -2.80
CA HIS A 217 -6.03 37.01 -3.88
C HIS A 217 -5.40 36.94 -5.27
N ASN A 218 -4.37 37.75 -5.54
CA ASN A 218 -3.69 37.74 -6.83
C ASN A 218 -3.01 36.39 -7.09
N TRP A 219 -2.30 35.87 -6.09
CA TRP A 219 -1.65 34.57 -6.16
C TRP A 219 -2.67 33.43 -6.37
N ILE A 220 -3.79 33.47 -5.64
CA ILE A 220 -4.88 32.47 -5.79
C ILE A 220 -5.44 32.52 -7.21
N LYS A 221 -5.80 33.70 -7.72
CA LYS A 221 -6.37 33.86 -9.08
C LYS A 221 -5.39 33.38 -10.16
N GLU A 222 -4.10 33.66 -10.01
CA GLU A 222 -3.07 33.24 -10.95
C GLU A 222 -2.97 31.71 -11.05
N HIS A 223 -2.95 31.00 -9.92
CA HIS A 223 -2.74 29.55 -9.93
C HIS A 223 -4.05 28.76 -10.12
N LYS A 224 -5.19 29.29 -9.67
CA LYS A 224 -6.50 28.61 -9.73
C LYS A 224 -6.90 28.22 -11.15
N LYS A 225 -6.67 29.07 -12.15
CA LYS A 225 -6.97 28.79 -13.58
C LYS A 225 -6.24 27.56 -14.15
N HIS A 226 -5.15 27.12 -13.51
CA HIS A 226 -4.39 25.94 -13.91
C HIS A 226 -4.69 24.72 -13.02
N ILE A 227 -5.14 24.94 -11.78
CA ILE A 227 -5.46 23.89 -10.81
C ILE A 227 -6.87 23.33 -11.04
N VAL A 228 -7.83 24.19 -11.38
CA VAL A 228 -9.21 23.80 -11.64
C VAL A 228 -9.35 23.48 -13.14
N PRO A 229 -9.74 22.26 -13.53
CA PRO A 229 -9.96 21.92 -14.94
C PRO A 229 -10.97 22.87 -15.59
N ASN A 230 -10.68 23.35 -16.80
CA ASN A 230 -11.60 24.19 -17.56
C ASN A 230 -12.71 23.34 -18.17
N LYS A 231 -13.79 23.11 -17.42
CA LYS A 231 -14.95 22.34 -17.87
C LYS A 231 -16.25 22.90 -17.32
N PRO A 232 -17.40 22.67 -18.00
CA PRO A 232 -18.65 23.35 -17.66
C PRO A 232 -19.30 22.84 -16.38
N ASN A 233 -19.13 21.54 -16.06
CA ASN A 233 -19.83 20.89 -14.96
C ASN A 233 -18.87 20.09 -14.09
N PHE A 234 -19.11 20.10 -12.78
CA PHE A 234 -18.40 19.30 -11.78
C PHE A 234 -19.41 18.43 -11.02
N ASP A 235 -19.04 17.18 -10.77
CA ASP A 235 -19.90 16.29 -9.99
C ASP A 235 -20.15 16.86 -8.58
N LYS A 236 -21.43 17.02 -8.23
CA LYS A 236 -21.90 17.60 -6.96
C LYS A 236 -21.31 18.97 -6.65
N ASP A 237 -21.01 19.76 -7.68
CA ASP A 237 -20.43 21.09 -7.57
C ASP A 237 -19.17 21.10 -6.67
N SER A 238 -18.35 20.04 -6.78
CA SER A 238 -17.22 19.82 -5.90
C SER A 238 -16.06 19.13 -6.58
N ILE A 239 -14.88 19.76 -6.53
CA ILE A 239 -13.62 19.14 -6.98
C ILE A 239 -13.36 17.82 -6.27
N TYR A 240 -13.75 17.68 -5.00
CA TYR A 240 -13.49 16.45 -4.24
C TYR A 240 -14.26 15.24 -4.79
N TYR A 241 -15.52 15.44 -5.18
CA TYR A 241 -16.32 14.38 -5.79
C TYR A 241 -15.92 14.17 -7.25
N ASP A 242 -15.75 15.25 -7.99
CA ASP A 242 -15.39 15.21 -9.40
C ASP A 242 -14.02 14.56 -9.66
N LEU A 243 -13.03 14.78 -8.79
CA LEU A 243 -11.74 14.11 -8.83
C LEU A 243 -11.86 12.59 -8.85
N HIS A 244 -12.87 12.02 -8.20
CA HIS A 244 -13.09 10.56 -8.15
C HIS A 244 -13.81 10.02 -9.39
N SER A 245 -14.69 10.82 -10.00
CA SER A 245 -15.45 10.43 -11.19
C SER A 245 -14.70 10.71 -12.50
N ASN A 246 -14.06 11.88 -12.58
CA ASN A 246 -13.47 12.47 -13.77
C ASN A 246 -11.96 12.73 -13.58
N THR A 247 -11.27 11.77 -12.95
CA THR A 247 -9.87 11.88 -12.51
C THR A 247 -8.89 12.36 -13.58
N LYS A 248 -9.10 11.95 -14.84
CA LYS A 248 -8.15 12.21 -15.93
C LYS A 248 -8.08 13.69 -16.30
N ASP A 249 -9.16 14.45 -16.08
CA ASP A 249 -9.23 15.89 -16.32
C ASP A 249 -8.18 16.67 -15.50
N TYR A 250 -7.79 16.12 -14.36
CA TYR A 250 -6.86 16.74 -13.42
C TYR A 250 -5.38 16.47 -13.75
N LEU A 251 -5.06 15.70 -14.80
CA LEU A 251 -3.67 15.38 -15.13
C LEU A 251 -2.85 16.64 -15.50
N LYS A 252 -3.41 17.55 -16.31
CA LYS A 252 -2.75 18.83 -16.64
C LYS A 252 -2.49 19.67 -15.38
N SER A 253 -3.48 19.76 -14.51
CA SER A 253 -3.35 20.44 -13.21
C SER A 253 -2.29 19.78 -12.32
N PHE A 254 -2.18 18.45 -12.35
CA PHE A 254 -1.20 17.71 -11.58
C PHE A 254 0.24 17.91 -12.08
N ILE A 255 0.42 18.02 -13.41
CA ILE A 255 1.69 18.43 -14.04
C ILE A 255 2.05 19.85 -13.60
N TYR A 256 1.09 20.79 -13.70
CA TYR A 256 1.28 22.19 -13.32
C TYR A 256 1.81 22.33 -11.89
N ILE A 257 1.15 21.68 -10.91
CA ILE A 257 1.56 21.74 -9.50
C ILE A 257 3.01 21.28 -9.32
N ASN A 258 3.40 20.19 -10.00
CA ASN A 258 4.76 19.67 -9.89
C ASN A 258 5.80 20.63 -10.52
N ILE A 259 5.46 21.25 -11.66
CA ILE A 259 6.30 22.29 -12.28
C ILE A 259 6.46 23.50 -11.36
N GLN A 260 5.40 23.95 -10.69
CA GLN A 260 5.51 25.09 -9.75
C GLN A 260 6.41 24.74 -8.55
N LEU A 261 6.31 23.53 -8.00
CA LEU A 261 7.24 23.07 -6.96
C LEU A 261 8.69 22.97 -7.47
N GLU A 262 8.89 22.62 -8.74
CA GLU A 262 10.21 22.58 -9.37
C GLU A 262 10.79 23.98 -9.54
N LYS A 263 9.98 24.98 -9.96
CA LYS A 263 10.39 26.38 -10.01
C LYS A 263 10.79 26.93 -8.64
N LEU A 264 10.06 26.57 -7.58
CA LEU A 264 10.44 26.94 -6.21
C LEU A 264 11.79 26.34 -5.81
N ASN A 265 12.14 25.14 -6.31
CA ASN A 265 13.47 24.59 -6.09
C ASN A 265 14.55 25.35 -6.83
N ASP A 266 14.30 25.74 -8.07
CA ASP A 266 15.28 26.50 -8.87
C ASP A 266 15.61 27.84 -8.16
N ILE A 267 14.61 28.55 -7.64
CA ILE A 267 14.80 29.76 -6.81
C ILE A 267 15.63 29.47 -5.55
N LEU A 268 15.27 28.42 -4.80
CA LEU A 268 16.00 28.04 -3.58
C LEU A 268 17.47 27.69 -3.82
N VAL A 269 17.80 27.19 -5.01
CA VAL A 269 19.17 26.86 -5.41
C VAL A 269 19.94 28.13 -5.81
N GLU A 270 19.31 29.03 -6.58
CA GLU A 270 19.90 30.31 -6.99
C GLU A 270 20.24 31.22 -5.79
N ASP A 271 19.40 31.23 -4.75
CA ASP A 271 19.58 32.06 -3.55
C ASP A 271 20.75 31.61 -2.65
N THR A 272 21.48 30.53 -3.00
CA THR A 272 22.54 29.97 -2.16
C THR A 272 23.82 29.69 -2.91
N ASN A 273 24.95 30.15 -2.35
CA ASN A 273 26.29 29.91 -2.90
C ASN A 273 26.79 28.46 -2.71
N ASP A 274 26.04 27.60 -2.00
CA ASP A 274 26.41 26.21 -1.68
C ASP A 274 25.22 25.28 -1.96
N THR A 275 25.10 24.87 -3.21
CA THR A 275 23.97 24.08 -3.76
C THR A 275 23.80 22.72 -3.08
N ASP A 276 24.87 22.15 -2.53
CA ASP A 276 24.86 20.84 -1.86
C ASP A 276 24.22 20.88 -0.46
N LYS A 277 24.06 22.05 0.15
CA LYS A 277 23.42 22.22 1.47
C LYS A 277 21.94 22.61 1.39
N VAL A 278 21.42 22.96 0.22
CA VAL A 278 20.02 23.36 0.06
C VAL A 278 19.10 22.17 0.20
N LYS A 279 18.19 22.27 1.17
CA LYS A 279 17.13 21.28 1.30
C LYS A 279 16.03 21.54 0.28
N GLN A 280 16.19 20.97 -0.91
CA GLN A 280 15.18 21.05 -1.97
C GLN A 280 13.83 20.43 -1.56
N ILE A 281 12.76 21.03 -2.09
CA ILE A 281 11.39 20.52 -2.06
C ILE A 281 11.34 19.20 -2.82
N LYS A 282 10.80 18.18 -2.15
CA LYS A 282 10.67 16.86 -2.73
C LYS A 282 9.52 16.83 -3.74
N LEU A 283 9.85 16.85 -5.03
CA LEU A 283 8.89 16.62 -6.12
C LEU A 283 8.19 15.25 -5.99
N PHE A 284 7.10 15.07 -6.74
CA PHE A 284 6.31 13.85 -6.79
C PHE A 284 6.21 13.27 -8.22
N ASN A 285 5.82 12.01 -8.35
CA ASN A 285 5.61 11.41 -9.68
C ASN A 285 4.17 11.65 -10.10
N ILE A 286 3.95 12.48 -11.12
CA ILE A 286 2.64 12.71 -11.73
C ILE A 286 2.02 11.43 -12.31
N LEU A 287 2.87 10.55 -12.84
CA LEU A 287 2.51 9.28 -13.45
C LEU A 287 3.39 8.19 -12.82
N PRO A 288 2.81 7.07 -12.35
CA PRO A 288 3.59 5.99 -11.75
C PRO A 288 4.62 5.39 -12.72
N LEU A 289 5.87 5.28 -12.28
CA LEU A 289 6.97 4.68 -13.05
C LEU A 289 7.35 3.31 -12.48
N ARG A 290 7.74 2.36 -13.35
CA ARG A 290 8.27 1.04 -12.94
C ARG A 290 9.78 1.11 -12.71
N SER A 291 10.22 1.73 -11.60
CA SER A 291 11.65 1.95 -11.35
C SER A 291 12.43 0.70 -10.89
N ASN A 292 11.74 -0.32 -10.40
CA ASN A 292 12.34 -1.58 -9.97
C ASN A 292 12.24 -2.63 -11.09
N ILE A 293 13.41 -3.02 -11.62
CA ILE A 293 13.53 -3.91 -12.78
C ILE A 293 13.46 -5.41 -12.49
N ILE A 294 13.38 -5.82 -11.20
CA ILE A 294 13.13 -7.23 -10.86
C ILE A 294 11.76 -7.63 -11.42
N PRO A 295 11.64 -8.73 -12.18
CA PRO A 295 10.38 -9.11 -12.82
C PRO A 295 9.19 -9.24 -11.85
N LYS A 296 8.01 -8.87 -12.34
CA LYS A 296 6.75 -8.80 -11.57
C LYS A 296 5.80 -9.92 -11.96
N ASN A 297 4.69 -10.00 -11.22
CA ASN A 297 3.66 -11.01 -11.48
C ASN A 297 2.81 -10.59 -12.69
N ILE A 298 2.83 -11.40 -13.75
CA ILE A 298 1.91 -11.28 -14.89
C ILE A 298 0.66 -12.12 -14.64
N CYS A 299 -0.44 -11.79 -15.32
CA CYS A 299 -1.66 -12.58 -15.30
C CYS A 299 -1.69 -13.57 -16.47
N ILE A 300 -2.00 -14.83 -16.20
CA ILE A 300 -2.22 -15.86 -17.21
C ILE A 300 -3.64 -16.41 -17.01
N ASP A 301 -4.50 -16.10 -17.96
CA ASP A 301 -5.85 -16.63 -18.10
C ASP A 301 -5.91 -17.71 -19.19
N THR A 302 -7.10 -18.18 -19.54
CA THR A 302 -7.26 -19.25 -20.53
C THR A 302 -6.81 -18.81 -21.93
N CYS A 303 -7.07 -17.56 -22.31
CA CYS A 303 -6.67 -17.04 -23.61
C CYS A 303 -5.15 -16.91 -23.71
N ALA A 304 -4.50 -16.36 -22.67
CA ALA A 304 -3.04 -16.35 -22.57
C ALA A 304 -2.47 -17.77 -22.58
N LEU A 305 -3.16 -18.74 -21.97
CA LEU A 305 -2.74 -20.13 -21.98
C LEU A 305 -2.71 -20.70 -23.41
N ILE A 306 -3.82 -20.53 -24.14
CA ILE A 306 -3.97 -21.01 -25.52
C ILE A 306 -2.88 -20.40 -26.43
N SER A 307 -2.60 -19.10 -26.28
CA SER A 307 -1.57 -18.43 -27.09
C SER A 307 -0.13 -18.89 -26.84
N ASN A 308 0.17 -19.45 -25.66
CA ASN A 308 1.55 -19.59 -25.19
C ASN A 308 2.01 -21.03 -24.92
N PHE A 309 1.10 -21.96 -24.60
CA PHE A 309 1.48 -23.28 -24.09
C PHE A 309 1.01 -24.47 -24.93
N LEU A 310 0.47 -24.24 -26.13
CA LEU A 310 -0.04 -25.31 -27.01
C LEU A 310 0.94 -25.72 -28.13
N GLY A 311 2.19 -25.22 -28.10
CA GLY A 311 3.18 -25.52 -29.13
C GLY A 311 2.71 -25.05 -30.52
N ASP A 312 2.73 -25.97 -31.48
CA ASP A 312 2.33 -25.74 -32.88
C ASP A 312 0.85 -26.06 -33.15
N GLU A 313 0.07 -26.43 -32.12
CA GLU A 313 -1.37 -26.66 -32.29
C GLU A 313 -2.09 -25.39 -32.78
N SER A 314 -3.08 -25.57 -33.65
CA SER A 314 -3.93 -24.46 -34.10
C SER A 314 -4.72 -23.85 -32.94
N THR A 315 -4.40 -22.60 -32.61
CA THR A 315 -5.05 -21.87 -31.52
C THR A 315 -6.49 -21.47 -31.85
N THR A 316 -6.84 -21.34 -33.13
CA THR A 316 -8.14 -20.83 -33.60
C THR A 316 -9.30 -21.70 -33.11
N THR A 317 -9.17 -23.02 -33.19
CA THR A 317 -10.21 -23.96 -32.74
C THR A 317 -10.37 -23.89 -31.22
N HIS A 318 -9.27 -23.80 -30.49
CA HIS A 318 -9.28 -23.68 -29.03
C HIS A 318 -9.95 -22.39 -28.57
N PHE A 319 -9.66 -21.24 -29.20
CA PHE A 319 -10.32 -19.98 -28.87
C PHE A 319 -11.84 -20.02 -29.05
N LYS A 320 -12.34 -20.71 -30.08
CA LYS A 320 -13.79 -20.82 -30.34
C LYS A 320 -14.52 -21.74 -29.36
N ASN A 321 -13.87 -22.80 -28.88
CA ASN A 321 -14.55 -23.91 -28.20
C ASN A 321 -14.07 -24.16 -26.75
N TYR A 322 -13.12 -23.38 -26.20
CA TYR A 322 -12.59 -23.67 -24.85
C TYR A 322 -13.65 -23.65 -23.75
N LYS A 323 -14.71 -22.82 -23.87
CA LYS A 323 -15.81 -22.75 -22.89
C LYS A 323 -16.84 -23.87 -23.02
N LYS A 324 -16.77 -24.68 -24.08
CA LYS A 324 -17.72 -25.78 -24.30
C LYS A 324 -17.27 -27.00 -23.52
N GLU A 325 -18.23 -27.70 -22.92
CA GLU A 325 -18.02 -28.92 -22.16
C GLU A 325 -16.87 -28.76 -21.13
N ASN A 326 -15.99 -29.75 -21.03
CA ASN A 326 -14.85 -29.76 -20.11
C ASN A 326 -13.54 -29.32 -20.80
N ASN A 327 -13.60 -28.62 -21.94
CA ASN A 327 -12.41 -28.28 -22.73
C ASN A 327 -11.46 -27.34 -21.98
N GLN A 328 -12.00 -26.35 -21.26
CA GLN A 328 -11.21 -25.45 -20.45
C GLN A 328 -10.38 -26.21 -19.40
N PHE A 329 -11.01 -27.12 -18.65
CA PHE A 329 -10.31 -27.99 -17.71
C PHE A 329 -9.24 -28.83 -18.40
N LYS A 330 -9.56 -29.48 -19.53
CA LYS A 330 -8.60 -30.30 -20.28
C LYS A 330 -7.36 -29.50 -20.68
N LEU A 331 -7.53 -28.28 -21.19
CA LEU A 331 -6.44 -27.38 -21.55
C LEU A 331 -5.56 -27.03 -20.34
N TRP A 332 -6.19 -26.60 -19.25
CA TRP A 332 -5.49 -26.26 -18.02
C TRP A 332 -4.80 -27.45 -17.38
N ASN A 333 -5.40 -28.64 -17.47
CA ASN A 333 -4.82 -29.88 -16.98
C ASN A 333 -3.64 -30.37 -17.85
N ARG A 334 -3.34 -29.77 -19.01
CA ARG A 334 -2.06 -30.04 -19.70
C ARG A 334 -0.90 -29.35 -18.99
N VAL A 335 -1.15 -28.17 -18.43
CA VAL A 335 -0.11 -27.28 -17.88
C VAL A 335 0.00 -27.42 -16.35
N LEU A 336 -1.13 -27.55 -15.65
CA LEU A 336 -1.21 -27.54 -14.19
C LEU A 336 -1.65 -28.89 -13.63
N LYS A 337 -1.18 -29.22 -12.43
CA LYS A 337 -1.58 -30.41 -11.65
C LYS A 337 -2.96 -30.20 -11.01
N LEU A 338 -4.01 -30.08 -11.82
CA LEU A 338 -5.37 -29.77 -11.33
C LEU A 338 -5.94 -30.84 -10.38
N ASP A 339 -5.47 -32.09 -10.50
CA ASP A 339 -5.91 -33.18 -9.62
C ASP A 339 -5.36 -33.08 -8.19
N SER A 340 -4.38 -32.20 -7.96
CA SER A 340 -3.75 -32.04 -6.66
C SER A 340 -4.66 -31.38 -5.61
N LYS A 341 -4.44 -31.71 -4.33
CA LYS A 341 -5.20 -31.17 -3.19
C LYS A 341 -5.25 -29.64 -3.14
N MET A 342 -4.30 -28.94 -3.77
CA MET A 342 -4.29 -27.47 -3.73
C MET A 342 -5.46 -26.84 -4.52
N PHE A 343 -5.94 -27.51 -5.57
CA PHE A 343 -7.06 -27.04 -6.40
C PHE A 343 -8.43 -27.49 -5.87
N LYS A 344 -8.45 -28.42 -4.89
CA LYS A 344 -9.68 -28.88 -4.24
C LYS A 344 -10.00 -27.98 -3.04
N LYS A 345 -11.02 -27.13 -3.17
CA LYS A 345 -11.47 -26.20 -2.12
C LYS A 345 -12.97 -26.29 -1.89
N ASN A 346 -13.36 -26.44 -0.63
CA ASN A 346 -14.78 -26.52 -0.26
C ASN A 346 -15.48 -25.19 -0.58
N LYS A 347 -16.56 -25.23 -1.38
CA LYS A 347 -17.33 -24.08 -1.87
C LYS A 347 -16.53 -23.10 -2.76
N TYR A 348 -15.44 -23.54 -3.38
CA TYR A 348 -14.67 -22.70 -4.30
C TYR A 348 -14.16 -23.52 -5.47
N GLU A 349 -14.18 -22.94 -6.66
CA GLU A 349 -13.61 -23.53 -7.85
C GLU A 349 -12.45 -22.70 -8.40
N PHE A 350 -11.58 -23.35 -9.17
CA PHE A 350 -10.47 -22.67 -9.85
C PHE A 350 -11.01 -21.75 -10.95
N ASN A 351 -10.73 -20.46 -10.85
CA ASN A 351 -11.24 -19.46 -11.79
C ASN A 351 -10.45 -19.40 -13.12
N TYR A 352 -9.77 -20.48 -13.49
CA TYR A 352 -8.98 -20.59 -14.73
C TYR A 352 -8.03 -19.41 -15.00
N MET A 353 -7.39 -18.95 -13.93
CA MET A 353 -6.48 -17.80 -13.95
C MET A 353 -5.48 -17.89 -12.81
N PHE A 354 -4.22 -17.56 -13.08
CA PHE A 354 -3.20 -17.38 -12.06
C PHE A 354 -2.30 -16.17 -12.35
N ARG A 355 -1.71 -15.59 -11.30
CA ARG A 355 -0.64 -14.60 -11.42
C ARG A 355 0.70 -15.20 -11.05
N THR A 356 1.75 -14.93 -11.83
CA THR A 356 3.09 -15.46 -11.55
C THR A 356 4.21 -14.50 -11.92
N ASP A 357 5.27 -14.49 -11.13
CA ASP A 357 6.55 -13.87 -11.46
C ASP A 357 7.59 -14.90 -11.93
N GLY A 358 7.17 -16.10 -12.36
CA GLY A 358 8.06 -17.18 -12.78
C GLY A 358 8.74 -17.94 -11.64
N ILE A 359 8.46 -17.58 -10.37
CA ILE A 359 8.94 -18.32 -9.18
C ILE A 359 7.78 -18.60 -8.22
N SER A 360 6.99 -17.57 -7.94
CA SER A 360 5.76 -17.68 -7.16
C SER A 360 4.56 -17.71 -8.09
N VAL A 361 3.51 -18.40 -7.65
CA VAL A 361 2.22 -18.44 -8.34
C VAL A 361 1.10 -18.16 -7.35
N SER A 362 0.16 -17.33 -7.75
CA SER A 362 -1.05 -16.98 -7.02
C SER A 362 -2.24 -17.48 -7.83
N ILE A 363 -2.83 -18.59 -7.40
CA ILE A 363 -3.96 -19.26 -8.08
C ILE A 363 -5.26 -18.63 -7.59
N LEU A 364 -6.11 -18.22 -8.51
CA LEU A 364 -7.38 -17.58 -8.18
C LEU A 364 -8.52 -18.60 -8.11
N PHE A 365 -9.32 -18.50 -7.05
CA PHE A 365 -10.53 -19.28 -6.84
C PHE A 365 -11.72 -18.36 -6.66
N ILE A 366 -12.87 -18.79 -7.16
CA ILE A 366 -14.15 -18.08 -7.06
C ILE A 366 -15.12 -18.91 -6.23
N ARG A 367 -15.93 -18.23 -5.41
CA ARG A 367 -16.96 -18.86 -4.56
C ARG A 367 -18.01 -19.53 -5.44
N THR A 368 -18.43 -20.72 -5.04
CA THR A 368 -19.58 -21.40 -5.66
C THR A 368 -20.83 -21.28 -4.80
N ASP A 369 -22.00 -21.32 -5.43
CA ASP A 369 -23.27 -21.57 -4.76
C ASP A 369 -23.37 -23.03 -4.26
N ASN A 370 -24.53 -23.39 -3.73
CA ASN A 370 -24.81 -24.74 -3.22
C ASN A 370 -24.92 -25.78 -4.35
N GLN A 371 -25.16 -25.34 -5.58
CA GLN A 371 -25.22 -26.14 -6.80
C GLN A 371 -23.83 -26.30 -7.45
N GLY A 372 -22.80 -25.66 -6.91
CA GLY A 372 -21.42 -25.74 -7.40
C GLY A 372 -21.11 -24.73 -8.52
N MET A 373 -22.02 -23.80 -8.83
CA MET A 373 -21.81 -22.79 -9.87
C MET A 373 -21.07 -21.57 -9.32
N PRO A 374 -20.10 -21.01 -10.06
CA PRO A 374 -19.39 -19.80 -9.64
C PRO A 374 -20.32 -18.59 -9.48
N LEU A 375 -20.25 -17.96 -8.31
CA LEU A 375 -21.00 -16.75 -8.00
C LEU A 375 -20.43 -15.56 -8.77
N LYS A 376 -21.32 -14.74 -9.32
CA LYS A 376 -20.95 -13.43 -9.86
C LYS A 376 -20.56 -12.50 -8.71
N TYR A 377 -19.36 -11.96 -8.77
CA TYR A 377 -18.93 -10.93 -7.83
C TYR A 377 -19.66 -9.62 -8.14
N TYR A 378 -20.56 -9.23 -7.25
CA TYR A 378 -21.05 -7.86 -7.18
C TYR A 378 -20.14 -7.08 -6.23
N ASN A 379 -19.60 -5.96 -6.67
CA ASN A 379 -18.86 -5.06 -5.80
C ASN A 379 -19.88 -4.17 -5.07
N PRO A 380 -20.28 -4.47 -3.82
CA PRO A 380 -21.15 -3.55 -3.10
C PRO A 380 -20.42 -2.21 -2.96
N ASN A 381 -21.10 -1.10 -3.28
CA ASN A 381 -20.57 0.26 -3.10
C ASN A 381 -20.10 0.52 -1.66
N ASN A 382 -20.59 -0.28 -0.70
CA ASN A 382 -20.16 -0.30 0.68
C ASN A 382 -19.52 -1.65 1.00
N LYS A 383 -18.21 -1.80 0.78
CA LYS A 383 -17.48 -2.91 1.39
C LYS A 383 -17.71 -2.83 2.90
N PRO A 384 -18.15 -3.91 3.57
CA PRO A 384 -18.27 -3.90 5.01
C PRO A 384 -16.87 -3.58 5.57
N ILE A 385 -16.75 -2.41 6.21
CA ILE A 385 -15.59 -2.08 7.03
C ILE A 385 -15.45 -3.25 8.02
N ASP A 386 -14.24 -3.74 8.26
CA ASP A 386 -13.95 -4.75 9.28
C ASP A 386 -14.30 -4.18 10.67
N ASN A 387 -15.58 -4.15 10.97
CA ASN A 387 -16.19 -3.61 12.17
C ASN A 387 -16.05 -4.68 13.25
N THR A 388 -14.83 -4.88 13.71
CA THR A 388 -14.64 -5.55 15.01
C THR A 388 -15.39 -4.73 16.04
N LYS A 389 -16.39 -5.34 16.66
CA LYS A 389 -17.23 -4.65 17.64
C LYS A 389 -16.45 -4.40 18.92
N TYR A 390 -16.84 -3.36 19.63
CA TYR A 390 -16.40 -3.09 20.99
C TYR A 390 -17.17 -4.00 21.94
N ILE A 391 -16.48 -4.62 22.91
CA ILE A 391 -17.12 -5.50 23.89
C ILE A 391 -18.14 -4.72 24.74
N GLU A 392 -17.92 -3.42 24.95
CA GLU A 392 -18.82 -2.50 25.64
C GLU A 392 -20.18 -2.34 24.97
N LYS A 393 -20.29 -2.68 23.68
CA LYS A 393 -21.52 -2.52 22.90
C LYS A 393 -22.26 -3.84 22.68
N GLU A 394 -21.74 -4.95 23.21
CA GLU A 394 -22.34 -6.27 23.05
C GLU A 394 -23.17 -6.65 24.26
N ILE A 395 -24.22 -7.43 24.00
CA ILE A 395 -25.04 -8.02 25.05
C ILE A 395 -24.25 -9.19 25.67
N ILE A 396 -23.93 -9.10 26.96
CA ILE A 396 -23.16 -10.11 27.68
C ILE A 396 -24.08 -11.30 28.03
N THR A 397 -24.04 -12.33 27.20
CA THR A 397 -24.78 -13.59 27.40
C THR A 397 -24.04 -14.54 28.35
N ASP A 398 -24.74 -15.54 28.89
CA ASP A 398 -24.13 -16.58 29.72
C ASP A 398 -23.05 -17.37 28.96
N GLU A 399 -23.25 -17.55 27.65
CA GLU A 399 -22.25 -18.17 26.78
C GLU A 399 -20.96 -17.34 26.66
N LEU A 400 -21.02 -16.01 26.76
CA LEU A 400 -19.82 -15.17 26.81
C LEU A 400 -19.18 -15.21 28.20
N ARG A 401 -19.98 -15.30 29.27
CA ARG A 401 -19.51 -15.38 30.66
C ARG A 401 -18.74 -16.68 30.93
N SER A 402 -19.08 -17.76 30.25
CA SER A 402 -18.42 -19.06 30.43
C SER A 402 -17.05 -19.17 29.75
N LYS A 403 -16.66 -18.20 28.90
CA LYS A 403 -15.39 -18.24 28.16
C LYS A 403 -14.26 -17.57 28.94
N LYS A 404 -13.04 -18.08 28.79
CA LYS A 404 -11.81 -17.48 29.32
C LYS A 404 -11.53 -16.16 28.60
N ILE A 405 -11.40 -15.08 29.37
CA ILE A 405 -11.16 -13.73 28.85
C ILE A 405 -9.67 -13.50 28.69
N VAL A 406 -9.23 -13.25 27.46
CA VAL A 406 -7.85 -12.86 27.15
C VAL A 406 -7.83 -11.42 26.63
N CYS A 407 -7.24 -10.52 27.40
CA CYS A 407 -7.01 -9.13 26.98
C CYS A 407 -5.64 -8.99 26.29
N VAL A 408 -5.58 -8.17 25.24
CA VAL A 408 -4.41 -8.01 24.39
C VAL A 408 -4.06 -6.55 24.19
N ASP A 409 -2.85 -6.18 24.61
CA ASP A 409 -2.25 -4.87 24.37
C ASP A 409 -1.38 -4.89 23.11
N PRO A 410 -1.77 -4.20 22.02
CA PRO A 410 -0.92 -4.03 20.84
C PRO A 410 0.20 -3.01 21.06
N GLY A 411 1.44 -3.40 20.75
CA GLY A 411 2.60 -2.54 20.91
C GLY A 411 3.51 -2.44 19.69
N CYS A 412 4.66 -1.79 19.90
CA CYS A 412 5.71 -1.63 18.91
C CYS A 412 6.84 -2.67 19.04
N SER A 413 7.19 -3.00 20.29
CA SER A 413 8.23 -3.98 20.62
C SER A 413 7.63 -5.37 20.78
N ASP A 414 6.68 -5.50 21.70
CA ASP A 414 5.76 -6.62 21.73
C ASP A 414 4.60 -6.26 20.82
N LEU A 415 4.48 -6.96 19.68
CA LEU A 415 3.46 -6.64 18.68
C LEU A 415 2.07 -6.93 19.23
N ILE A 416 1.98 -7.96 20.08
CA ILE A 416 0.88 -8.21 21.01
C ILE A 416 1.44 -8.70 22.34
N TYR A 417 0.91 -8.17 23.43
CA TYR A 417 1.10 -8.67 24.79
C TYR A 417 -0.26 -9.07 25.33
N CYS A 418 -0.43 -10.34 25.67
CA CYS A 418 -1.70 -10.92 26.10
C CYS A 418 -1.65 -11.29 27.57
N GLY A 419 -2.80 -11.21 28.25
CA GLY A 419 -2.95 -11.79 29.57
C GLY A 419 -4.38 -12.19 29.91
N SER A 420 -4.47 -13.17 30.79
CA SER A 420 -5.70 -13.74 31.35
C SER A 420 -5.44 -14.10 32.80
N LYS A 421 -6.48 -14.09 33.63
CA LYS A 421 -6.41 -14.73 34.94
C LYS A 421 -6.64 -16.24 34.79
N ASP A 422 -5.91 -17.04 35.55
CA ASP A 422 -6.24 -18.46 35.77
C ASP A 422 -7.28 -18.60 36.89
N ASP A 423 -7.61 -19.85 37.23
CA ASP A 423 -8.64 -20.17 38.22
C ASP A 423 -8.27 -19.70 39.63
N ASP A 424 -6.96 -19.63 39.93
CA ASP A 424 -6.42 -19.10 41.19
C ASP A 424 -6.33 -17.55 41.18
N GLY A 425 -6.68 -16.90 40.07
CA GLY A 425 -6.62 -15.46 39.89
C GLY A 425 -5.24 -14.91 39.54
N ASN A 426 -4.25 -15.76 39.32
CA ASN A 426 -2.90 -15.38 38.90
C ASN A 426 -2.88 -14.98 37.42
N LEU A 427 -2.02 -14.04 37.07
CA LEU A 427 -1.92 -13.53 35.69
C LEU A 427 -1.03 -14.44 34.84
N GLU A 428 -1.67 -15.18 33.92
CA GLU A 428 -0.98 -15.82 32.81
C GLU A 428 -0.74 -14.84 31.68
N THR A 429 0.45 -14.89 31.07
CA THR A 429 0.82 -13.98 29.97
C THR A 429 1.37 -14.71 28.75
N PHE A 430 1.23 -14.07 27.60
CA PHE A 430 1.80 -14.50 26.32
C PHE A 430 2.23 -13.27 25.54
N ARG A 431 3.35 -13.34 24.80
CA ARG A 431 3.82 -12.24 23.96
C ARG A 431 4.25 -12.74 22.58
N TYR A 432 4.01 -11.91 21.57
CA TYR A 432 4.56 -12.11 20.25
C TYR A 432 5.33 -10.85 19.84
N THR A 433 6.65 -10.99 19.72
CA THR A 433 7.55 -9.84 19.66
C THR A 433 7.97 -9.49 18.25
N GLN A 434 8.33 -8.22 18.06
CA GLN A 434 8.91 -7.69 16.84
C GLN A 434 10.18 -8.45 16.44
N ASN A 435 11.06 -8.75 17.41
CA ASN A 435 12.33 -9.45 17.17
C ASN A 435 12.09 -10.91 16.78
N GLN A 436 11.14 -11.58 17.44
CA GLN A 436 10.71 -12.92 17.04
C GLN A 436 10.24 -12.94 15.59
N ARG A 437 9.30 -12.05 15.24
CA ARG A 437 8.77 -11.95 13.87
C ARG A 437 9.87 -11.64 12.85
N ARG A 438 10.80 -10.73 13.16
CA ARG A 438 11.93 -10.39 12.29
C ARG A 438 12.87 -11.57 12.05
N LEU A 439 13.14 -12.38 13.08
CA LEU A 439 13.97 -13.57 12.98
C LEU A 439 13.25 -14.65 12.16
N GLU A 440 11.99 -14.95 12.49
CA GLU A 440 11.19 -15.99 11.85
C GLU A 440 10.91 -15.68 10.37
N THR A 441 10.70 -14.41 10.00
CA THR A 441 10.52 -13.99 8.59
C THR A 441 11.81 -14.02 7.77
N ARG A 442 12.98 -14.01 8.42
CA ARG A 442 14.32 -13.99 7.82
C ARG A 442 14.60 -12.76 6.93
N THR A 443 13.85 -11.67 7.12
CA THR A 443 13.96 -10.47 6.27
C THR A 443 15.39 -9.90 6.27
N LYS A 444 16.02 -9.75 7.45
CA LYS A 444 17.40 -9.27 7.56
C LYS A 444 18.40 -10.20 6.87
N LYS A 445 18.23 -11.52 6.99
CA LYS A 445 19.10 -12.51 6.33
C LYS A 445 19.06 -12.33 4.81
N TYR A 446 17.87 -12.24 4.23
CA TYR A 446 17.73 -12.08 2.78
C TYR A 446 18.28 -10.73 2.29
N ASN A 447 18.08 -9.66 3.05
CA ASN A 447 18.64 -8.35 2.71
C ASN A 447 20.17 -8.36 2.73
N LYS A 448 20.79 -9.01 3.74
CA LYS A 448 22.26 -9.16 3.80
C LYS A 448 22.80 -9.90 2.58
N ILE A 449 22.16 -11.00 2.17
CA ILE A 449 22.57 -11.77 0.99
C ILE A 449 22.43 -10.91 -0.29
N ILE A 450 21.33 -10.17 -0.44
CA ILE A 450 21.14 -9.27 -1.59
C ILE A 450 22.23 -8.20 -1.61
N GLU A 451 22.52 -7.60 -0.46
CA GLU A 451 23.55 -6.56 -0.34
C GLU A 451 24.94 -7.09 -0.65
N GLU A 452 25.30 -8.25 -0.13
CA GLU A 452 26.56 -8.94 -0.43
C GLU A 452 26.69 -9.18 -1.93
N VAL A 453 25.68 -9.80 -2.56
CA VAL A 453 25.67 -10.07 -4.00
C VAL A 453 25.76 -8.77 -4.82
N ASN A 454 25.09 -7.69 -4.40
CA ASN A 454 25.18 -6.40 -5.08
C ASN A 454 26.57 -5.74 -4.93
N ASN A 455 27.26 -5.97 -3.81
CA ASN A 455 28.61 -5.45 -3.59
C ASN A 455 29.70 -6.29 -4.31
N THR A 456 29.49 -7.60 -4.48
CA THR A 456 30.48 -8.51 -5.07
C THR A 456 30.26 -8.79 -6.56
N THR A 457 29.10 -8.43 -7.12
CA THR A 457 28.87 -8.53 -8.58
C THR A 457 29.44 -7.28 -9.25
N PHE A 458 30.44 -7.46 -10.11
CA PHE A 458 31.04 -6.40 -10.93
C PHE A 458 30.59 -6.51 -12.38
N ILE A 459 30.23 -5.37 -12.97
CA ILE A 459 29.94 -5.21 -14.40
C ILE A 459 30.77 -4.02 -14.88
N ASN A 460 31.63 -4.23 -15.88
CA ASN A 460 32.53 -3.21 -16.41
C ASN A 460 33.36 -2.51 -15.31
N GLY A 461 33.90 -3.27 -14.36
CA GLY A 461 34.75 -2.78 -13.27
C GLY A 461 34.03 -2.05 -12.13
N LYS A 462 32.71 -1.89 -12.19
CA LYS A 462 31.90 -1.27 -11.12
C LYS A 462 30.97 -2.28 -10.46
N ASN A 463 30.77 -2.16 -9.16
CA ASN A 463 29.76 -2.95 -8.46
C ASN A 463 28.35 -2.42 -8.74
N ILE A 464 27.32 -3.19 -8.37
CA ILE A 464 25.92 -2.83 -8.69
C ILE A 464 25.50 -1.51 -8.04
N LYS A 465 25.97 -1.21 -6.81
CA LYS A 465 25.62 0.05 -6.13
C LYS A 465 26.23 1.27 -6.80
N GLU A 466 27.47 1.15 -7.27
CA GLU A 466 28.15 2.20 -8.03
C GLU A 466 27.43 2.47 -9.35
N ILE A 467 27.00 1.42 -10.06
CA ILE A 467 26.20 1.57 -11.28
C ILE A 467 24.88 2.29 -10.97
N GLU A 468 24.17 1.89 -9.91
CA GLU A 468 22.90 2.51 -9.49
C GLU A 468 23.04 3.98 -9.06
N SER A 469 24.19 4.37 -8.49
CA SER A 469 24.43 5.75 -8.06
C SER A 469 24.46 6.77 -9.20
N VAL A 470 24.67 6.35 -10.46
CA VAL A 470 24.63 7.27 -11.62
C VAL A 470 23.30 8.03 -11.72
N LEU A 471 22.20 7.42 -11.28
CA LEU A 471 20.89 8.05 -11.31
C LEU A 471 20.63 9.02 -10.15
N SER A 472 21.55 9.17 -9.18
CA SER A 472 21.35 10.11 -8.07
C SER A 472 21.44 11.57 -8.50
N SER A 473 22.17 11.86 -9.59
CA SER A 473 22.26 13.20 -10.19
C SER A 473 21.05 13.57 -11.05
N HIS A 474 20.11 12.63 -11.26
CA HIS A 474 18.95 12.84 -12.13
C HIS A 474 17.64 12.74 -11.33
N ASN A 475 16.69 13.62 -11.65
CA ASN A 475 15.40 13.62 -10.96
C ASN A 475 14.30 12.98 -11.80
N LYS A 476 13.98 11.70 -11.52
CA LYS A 476 12.88 10.99 -12.19
C LYS A 476 11.50 11.64 -12.04
N ARG A 477 11.34 12.56 -11.10
CA ARG A 477 10.08 13.22 -10.75
C ARG A 477 9.87 14.57 -11.43
N THR A 478 10.89 15.09 -12.10
CA THR A 478 10.79 16.30 -12.91
C THR A 478 9.66 16.19 -13.93
N CYS A 479 9.06 17.34 -14.23
CA CYS A 479 8.12 17.52 -15.33
C CYS A 479 8.68 18.42 -16.44
N ASN A 480 9.98 18.71 -16.42
CA ASN A 480 10.68 19.32 -17.53
C ASN A 480 11.09 18.24 -18.55
N TYR A 481 10.79 18.47 -19.82
CA TYR A 481 10.99 17.50 -20.89
C TYR A 481 12.45 17.06 -21.02
N GLU A 482 13.39 18.01 -21.13
CA GLU A 482 14.82 17.71 -21.32
C GLU A 482 15.43 17.03 -20.08
N LYS A 483 15.15 17.53 -18.86
CA LYS A 483 15.59 16.89 -17.61
C LYS A 483 15.07 15.44 -17.51
N PHE A 484 13.81 15.20 -17.89
CA PHE A 484 13.24 13.85 -17.85
C PHE A 484 13.78 12.95 -18.96
N LYS A 485 13.97 13.47 -20.18
CA LYS A 485 14.57 12.74 -21.31
C LYS A 485 16.00 12.28 -20.98
N ASN A 486 16.81 13.16 -20.39
CA ASN A 486 18.17 12.82 -19.92
C ASN A 486 18.15 11.73 -18.84
N TYR A 487 17.21 11.82 -17.88
CA TYR A 487 16.99 10.74 -16.93
C TYR A 487 16.67 9.40 -17.62
N LEU A 488 15.84 9.41 -18.68
CA LEU A 488 15.47 8.18 -19.40
C LEU A 488 16.64 7.57 -20.16
N ILE A 489 17.49 8.37 -20.81
CA ILE A 489 18.69 7.91 -21.50
C ILE A 489 19.59 7.12 -20.53
N GLU A 490 19.95 7.73 -19.40
CA GLU A 490 20.79 7.08 -18.40
C GLU A 490 20.07 5.90 -17.74
N LYS A 491 18.76 6.00 -17.50
CA LYS A 491 17.98 4.92 -16.90
C LYS A 491 17.90 3.69 -17.79
N ASN A 492 17.67 3.85 -19.09
CA ASN A 492 17.55 2.74 -20.03
C ASN A 492 18.89 2.05 -20.25
N LYS A 493 19.98 2.83 -20.39
CA LYS A 493 21.36 2.31 -20.40
C LYS A 493 21.65 1.46 -19.17
N LEU A 494 21.36 1.99 -17.98
CA LEU A 494 21.55 1.26 -16.72
C LEU A 494 20.66 0.02 -16.62
N ASN A 495 19.41 0.10 -17.05
CA ASN A 495 18.50 -1.05 -17.03
C ASN A 495 19.03 -2.19 -17.89
N LEU A 496 19.51 -1.89 -19.11
CA LEU A 496 20.05 -2.89 -20.02
C LEU A 496 21.21 -3.67 -19.37
N LEU A 497 22.13 -2.95 -18.74
CA LEU A 497 23.26 -3.51 -17.99
C LEU A 497 22.81 -4.38 -16.80
N LEU A 498 21.76 -3.97 -16.09
CA LEU A 498 21.34 -4.60 -14.83
C LEU A 498 20.24 -5.66 -14.97
N PHE A 499 19.61 -5.82 -16.14
CA PHE A 499 18.53 -6.79 -16.33
C PHE A 499 18.98 -8.22 -16.02
N SER A 500 20.11 -8.66 -16.59
CA SER A 500 20.67 -9.99 -16.35
C SER A 500 20.91 -10.29 -14.87
N HIS A 501 21.38 -9.28 -14.12
CA HIS A 501 21.55 -9.38 -12.67
C HIS A 501 20.22 -9.53 -11.93
N TYR A 502 19.25 -8.66 -12.19
CA TYR A 502 17.98 -8.65 -11.46
C TYR A 502 16.98 -9.72 -11.91
N GLU A 503 17.24 -10.39 -13.03
CA GLU A 503 16.54 -11.59 -13.47
C GLU A 503 16.88 -12.82 -12.60
N LYS A 504 18.03 -12.82 -11.91
CA LYS A 504 18.43 -13.92 -11.02
C LYS A 504 17.28 -14.31 -10.07
N THR A 505 17.00 -15.61 -10.01
CA THR A 505 15.77 -16.15 -9.39
C THR A 505 15.67 -15.84 -7.89
N PHE A 506 16.79 -15.68 -7.18
CA PHE A 506 16.80 -15.47 -5.73
C PHE A 506 16.07 -14.18 -5.31
N PHE A 507 16.08 -13.13 -6.14
CA PHE A 507 15.36 -11.88 -5.87
C PHE A 507 13.85 -12.10 -5.69
N ARG A 508 13.27 -12.93 -6.56
CA ARG A 508 11.85 -13.33 -6.54
C ARG A 508 11.61 -14.41 -5.47
N LYS A 509 12.51 -15.39 -5.35
CA LYS A 509 12.46 -16.45 -4.33
C LYS A 509 12.44 -15.90 -2.90
N PHE A 510 13.26 -14.89 -2.58
CA PHE A 510 13.27 -14.28 -1.25
C PHE A 510 11.97 -13.54 -0.91
N LYS A 511 11.25 -12.99 -1.90
CA LYS A 511 9.90 -12.44 -1.69
C LYS A 511 8.91 -13.54 -1.34
N LEU A 512 8.93 -14.66 -2.07
CA LEU A 512 8.07 -15.82 -1.77
C LEU A 512 8.40 -16.41 -0.38
N ASN A 513 9.67 -16.59 -0.06
CA ASN A 513 10.10 -17.12 1.22
C ASN A 513 9.66 -16.22 2.38
N ARG A 514 9.79 -14.89 2.27
CA ARG A 514 9.28 -13.96 3.29
C ARG A 514 7.78 -14.12 3.50
N TYR A 515 7.00 -14.25 2.43
CA TYR A 515 5.57 -14.51 2.52
C TYR A 515 5.27 -15.81 3.27
N ILE A 516 5.90 -16.93 2.87
CA ILE A 516 5.72 -18.25 3.50
C ILE A 516 6.14 -18.21 4.98
N ASN A 517 7.30 -17.63 5.28
CA ASN A 517 7.81 -17.53 6.65
C ASN A 517 6.92 -16.65 7.53
N THR A 518 6.32 -15.60 6.97
CA THR A 518 5.34 -14.77 7.68
C THR A 518 4.11 -15.59 8.06
N GLN A 519 3.58 -16.39 7.12
CA GLN A 519 2.45 -17.29 7.42
C GLN A 519 2.82 -18.32 8.49
N LYS A 520 4.00 -18.93 8.40
CA LYS A 520 4.50 -19.89 9.42
C LYS A 520 4.63 -19.25 10.81
N SER A 521 5.19 -18.05 10.88
CA SER A 521 5.34 -17.28 12.12
C SER A 521 3.98 -16.96 12.75
N GLU A 522 3.01 -16.52 11.93
CA GLU A 522 1.64 -16.24 12.37
C GLU A 522 0.89 -17.51 12.82
N SER A 523 1.04 -18.63 12.10
CA SER A 523 0.46 -19.92 12.51
C SER A 523 1.08 -20.44 13.81
N LYS A 524 2.40 -20.29 13.99
CA LYS A 524 3.10 -20.66 15.22
C LYS A 524 2.65 -19.80 16.40
N MET A 525 2.45 -18.51 16.19
CA MET A 525 1.90 -17.59 17.18
C MET A 525 0.51 -18.06 17.65
N ILE A 526 -0.40 -18.37 16.71
CA ILE A 526 -1.74 -18.87 17.06
C ILE A 526 -1.65 -20.20 17.80
N LYS A 527 -0.86 -21.17 17.33
CA LYS A 527 -0.69 -22.46 18.02
C LYS A 527 -0.19 -22.28 19.47
N ASN A 528 0.76 -21.37 19.68
CA ASN A 528 1.28 -21.10 21.02
C ASN A 528 0.27 -20.36 21.89
N PHE A 529 -0.52 -19.45 21.31
CA PHE A 529 -1.63 -18.78 22.00
C PHE A 529 -2.70 -19.80 22.44
N THR A 530 -3.14 -20.67 21.52
CA THR A 530 -4.11 -21.75 21.80
C THR A 530 -3.58 -22.68 22.89
N LYS A 531 -2.32 -23.10 22.81
CA LYS A 531 -1.69 -23.93 23.86
C LYS A 531 -1.69 -23.24 25.23
N LYS A 532 -1.58 -21.92 25.27
CA LYS A 532 -1.48 -21.15 26.52
C LYS A 532 -2.85 -20.83 27.12
N PHE A 533 -3.84 -20.49 26.30
CA PHE A 533 -5.12 -19.98 26.80
C PHE A 533 -6.33 -20.87 26.51
N GLY A 534 -6.25 -21.83 25.59
CA GLY A 534 -7.36 -22.72 25.24
C GLY A 534 -7.80 -22.60 23.78
N GLU A 535 -8.76 -23.45 23.41
CA GLU A 535 -9.30 -23.54 22.05
C GLU A 535 -10.21 -22.33 21.70
N PRO A 536 -10.42 -22.03 20.40
CA PRO A 536 -11.18 -20.86 19.97
C PRO A 536 -12.62 -20.76 20.52
N ASN A 537 -13.24 -21.91 20.83
CA ASN A 537 -14.59 -21.95 21.39
C ASN A 537 -14.64 -21.52 22.87
N ASP A 538 -13.54 -21.71 23.60
CA ASP A 538 -13.47 -21.49 25.04
C ASP A 538 -12.87 -20.13 25.39
N VAL A 539 -12.30 -19.43 24.41
CA VAL A 539 -11.53 -18.19 24.63
C VAL A 539 -12.19 -16.99 23.94
N LEU A 540 -12.33 -15.91 24.71
CA LEU A 540 -12.71 -14.60 24.23
C LEU A 540 -11.47 -13.73 24.03
N PHE A 541 -11.18 -13.37 22.78
CA PHE A 541 -10.05 -12.52 22.42
C PHE A 541 -10.49 -11.05 22.41
N ILE A 542 -9.98 -10.23 23.32
CA ILE A 542 -10.32 -8.80 23.43
C ILE A 542 -9.06 -7.96 23.29
N MET A 543 -9.00 -7.10 22.28
CA MET A 543 -7.81 -6.32 21.95
C MET A 543 -8.01 -4.83 22.23
N GLY A 544 -7.00 -4.16 22.76
CA GLY A 544 -6.95 -2.70 22.87
C GLY A 544 -7.10 -2.02 21.51
N ASP A 545 -7.75 -0.86 21.50
CA ASP A 545 -8.05 -0.10 20.29
C ASP A 545 -6.93 0.84 19.82
N TYR A 546 -5.70 0.68 20.35
CA TYR A 546 -4.52 1.40 19.87
C TYR A 546 -4.42 1.41 18.33
N ASP A 547 -4.30 2.61 17.77
CA ASP A 547 -3.95 2.81 16.37
C ASP A 547 -2.99 4.00 16.24
N LYS A 548 -1.85 3.79 15.57
CA LYS A 548 -0.89 4.86 15.25
C LYS A 548 -1.31 5.71 14.04
N GLY A 549 -2.41 5.35 13.37
CA GLY A 549 -2.80 5.97 12.12
C GLY A 549 -1.68 5.85 11.07
N SER A 550 -1.39 6.93 10.35
CA SER A 550 -0.37 6.97 9.29
C SER A 550 1.08 7.14 9.78
N SER A 551 1.30 7.25 11.10
CA SER A 551 2.60 7.62 11.67
C SER A 551 3.45 6.41 12.09
N ASN A 552 4.22 5.85 11.15
CA ASN A 552 5.17 4.77 11.44
C ASN A 552 6.53 5.33 11.91
N ILE A 553 7.09 4.76 12.98
CA ILE A 553 8.43 5.13 13.46
C ILE A 553 9.49 4.41 12.62
N CYS A 554 10.42 5.17 12.05
CA CYS A 554 11.53 4.60 11.28
C CYS A 554 12.32 3.55 12.09
N GLY A 555 12.58 2.40 11.49
CA GLY A 555 13.30 1.29 12.11
C GLY A 555 12.46 0.38 13.03
N ILE A 556 11.17 0.70 13.24
CA ILE A 556 10.22 -0.14 13.98
C ILE A 556 9.28 -0.85 12.98
N GLU A 557 8.81 -2.05 13.32
CA GLU A 557 7.80 -2.74 12.51
C GLU A 557 6.48 -1.97 12.65
N PRO A 558 5.70 -1.82 11.57
CA PRO A 558 4.38 -1.24 11.69
C PRO A 558 3.52 -2.01 12.70
N THR A 559 2.78 -1.28 13.53
CA THR A 559 1.77 -1.88 14.41
C THR A 559 0.60 -2.33 13.54
N ILE A 560 0.44 -3.65 13.37
CA ILE A 560 -0.51 -4.25 12.42
C ILE A 560 -1.82 -4.70 13.10
N CYS A 561 -2.43 -3.84 13.92
CA CYS A 561 -3.61 -4.17 14.74
C CYS A 561 -4.75 -4.82 13.94
N LYS A 562 -5.14 -4.20 12.82
CA LYS A 562 -6.16 -4.73 11.89
C LYS A 562 -5.82 -6.16 11.42
N LYS A 563 -4.54 -6.42 11.16
CA LYS A 563 -4.10 -7.74 10.71
C LYS A 563 -4.20 -8.78 11.83
N PHE A 564 -3.82 -8.44 13.07
CA PHE A 564 -3.94 -9.38 14.20
C PHE A 564 -5.39 -9.76 14.44
N ARG A 565 -6.31 -8.80 14.48
CA ARG A 565 -7.75 -9.09 14.60
C ARG A 565 -8.22 -10.06 13.53
N ARG A 566 -7.82 -9.84 12.26
CA ARG A 566 -8.14 -10.78 11.18
C ARG A 566 -7.50 -12.15 11.36
N ILE A 567 -6.26 -12.24 11.83
CA ILE A 567 -5.58 -13.53 12.08
C ILE A 567 -6.36 -14.33 13.14
N PHE A 568 -6.72 -13.72 14.27
CA PHE A 568 -7.46 -14.40 15.35
C PHE A 568 -8.88 -14.77 14.91
N LYS A 569 -9.61 -13.89 14.22
CA LYS A 569 -10.92 -14.22 13.62
C LYS A 569 -10.83 -15.40 12.66
N ASN A 570 -9.83 -15.41 11.77
CA ASN A 570 -9.63 -16.49 10.80
C ASN A 570 -9.23 -17.81 11.47
N ALA A 571 -8.67 -17.76 12.69
CA ALA A 571 -8.38 -18.93 13.51
C ALA A 571 -9.60 -19.40 14.34
N GLY A 572 -10.75 -18.72 14.24
CA GLY A 572 -12.01 -19.09 14.90
C GLY A 572 -12.30 -18.36 16.20
N PHE A 573 -11.39 -17.50 16.70
CA PHE A 573 -11.59 -16.81 17.98
C PHE A 573 -12.65 -15.72 17.87
N ARG A 574 -13.55 -15.67 18.86
CA ARG A 574 -14.44 -14.51 19.06
C ARG A 574 -13.60 -13.30 19.45
N THR A 575 -13.57 -12.31 18.57
CA THR A 575 -12.63 -11.18 18.60
C THR A 575 -13.38 -9.88 18.81
N TYR A 576 -13.04 -9.16 19.88
CA TYR A 576 -13.60 -7.84 20.24
C TYR A 576 -12.53 -6.78 20.44
N LEU A 577 -12.95 -5.52 20.42
CA LEU A 577 -12.15 -4.37 20.85
C LEU A 577 -12.54 -3.92 22.26
N VAL A 578 -11.61 -3.30 22.97
CA VAL A 578 -11.86 -2.53 24.19
C VAL A 578 -11.13 -1.20 24.10
N ASN A 579 -11.78 -0.12 24.53
CA ASN A 579 -11.11 1.18 24.59
C ASN A 579 -10.03 1.21 25.69
N GLU A 580 -8.80 1.54 25.31
CA GLU A 580 -7.62 1.47 26.17
C GLU A 580 -7.29 2.79 26.90
N PHE A 581 -8.23 3.73 26.96
CA PHE A 581 -8.01 5.03 27.59
C PHE A 581 -7.43 4.89 29.01
N ARG A 582 -6.23 5.47 29.20
CA ARG A 582 -5.43 5.48 30.44
C ARG A 582 -4.98 4.10 30.97
N THR A 583 -5.23 2.99 30.28
CA THR A 583 -4.85 1.64 30.76
C THR A 583 -3.34 1.52 31.05
N SER A 584 -2.49 2.20 30.28
CA SER A 584 -1.04 2.20 30.47
C SER A 584 -0.52 3.28 31.45
N LYS A 585 -1.36 4.20 31.91
CA LYS A 585 -0.97 5.36 32.74
C LYS A 585 -1.40 5.25 34.21
N ILE A 586 -2.32 4.35 34.51
CA ILE A 586 -2.88 4.18 35.85
C ILE A 586 -2.33 2.88 36.45
N CYS A 587 -1.87 2.90 37.70
CA CYS A 587 -1.47 1.72 38.44
C CYS A 587 -2.65 0.75 38.61
N ASN A 588 -2.49 -0.51 38.22
CA ASN A 588 -3.53 -1.52 38.34
C ASN A 588 -3.87 -1.94 39.79
N CYS A 589 -3.07 -1.49 40.77
CA CYS A 589 -3.25 -1.80 42.19
C CYS A 589 -3.96 -0.68 42.95
N CYS A 590 -3.48 0.57 42.83
CA CYS A 590 -3.96 1.70 43.63
C CYS A 590 -4.71 2.77 42.83
N ASN A 591 -4.81 2.62 41.50
CA ASN A 591 -5.46 3.57 40.60
C ASN A 591 -4.84 4.98 40.55
N CYS A 592 -3.60 5.16 41.05
CA CYS A 592 -2.84 6.41 40.91
C CYS A 592 -2.11 6.49 39.55
N GLU A 593 -1.74 7.70 39.12
CA GLU A 593 -0.95 7.89 37.90
C GLU A 593 0.48 7.39 38.07
N ILE A 594 1.01 6.75 37.02
CA ILE A 594 2.37 6.23 36.93
C ILE A 594 3.05 6.74 35.66
N SER A 595 4.36 6.95 35.72
CA SER A 595 5.12 7.48 34.59
C SER A 595 6.53 6.89 34.50
N PRO A 596 7.20 7.02 33.34
CA PRO A 596 8.57 6.56 33.19
C PRO A 596 9.53 7.36 34.07
N PHE A 597 10.35 6.66 34.84
CA PHE A 597 11.32 7.26 35.76
C PHE A 597 12.78 6.92 35.42
N MET A 598 13.02 5.73 34.85
CA MET A 598 14.37 5.22 34.63
C MET A 598 14.97 5.75 33.33
N ILE A 599 16.24 6.13 33.38
CA ILE A 599 17.03 6.60 32.24
C ILE A 599 18.21 5.66 32.03
N ARG A 600 18.53 5.33 30.78
CA ARG A 600 19.73 4.55 30.41
C ARG A 600 20.43 5.15 29.21
N GLN A 601 21.66 4.72 28.96
CA GLN A 601 22.34 5.01 27.70
C GLN A 601 21.61 4.34 26.51
N SER A 602 21.49 5.04 25.39
CA SER A 602 20.91 4.48 24.17
C SER A 602 21.80 3.37 23.60
N HIS A 603 21.19 2.32 23.06
CA HIS A 603 21.91 1.23 22.38
C HIS A 603 22.01 1.45 20.86
N LYS A 604 21.54 2.58 20.32
CA LYS A 604 21.65 2.85 18.87
C LYS A 604 23.08 3.29 18.54
N PRO A 605 23.72 2.78 17.47
CA PRO A 605 25.12 3.09 17.16
C PRO A 605 25.45 4.60 17.15
N ASN A 606 24.60 5.42 16.52
CA ASN A 606 24.82 6.87 16.46
C ASN A 606 24.59 7.58 17.80
N ASP A 607 23.68 7.06 18.62
CA ASP A 607 23.38 7.64 19.93
C ASP A 607 24.46 7.28 20.97
N ILE A 608 25.08 6.09 20.85
CA ILE A 608 26.21 5.65 21.68
C ILE A 608 27.39 6.62 21.49
N LYS A 609 27.70 7.00 20.24
CA LYS A 609 28.81 7.92 19.91
C LYS A 609 28.68 9.28 20.60
N VAL A 610 27.46 9.75 20.86
CA VAL A 610 27.19 11.04 21.51
C VAL A 610 26.73 10.87 22.97
N ASN A 611 26.95 9.68 23.57
CA ASN A 611 26.55 9.35 24.94
C ASN A 611 25.09 9.72 25.28
N LYS A 612 24.19 9.59 24.31
CA LYS A 612 22.80 10.00 24.48
C LYS A 612 22.09 9.12 25.49
N LYS A 613 21.52 9.76 26.51
CA LYS A 613 20.63 9.13 27.48
C LYS A 613 19.20 9.11 26.96
N ILE A 614 18.47 8.02 27.22
CA ILE A 614 17.08 7.83 26.83
C ILE A 614 16.25 7.30 28.00
N THR A 615 15.01 7.77 28.08
CA THR A 615 14.01 7.31 29.06
C THR A 615 13.53 5.89 28.72
N ILE A 616 13.43 5.02 29.72
CA ILE A 616 12.89 3.65 29.58
C ILE A 616 11.37 3.70 29.71
N ASN A 617 10.70 3.89 28.57
CA ASN A 617 9.23 3.99 28.54
C ASN A 617 8.51 2.74 29.08
N GLY A 618 9.10 1.55 28.98
CA GLY A 618 8.45 0.31 29.40
C GLY A 618 8.38 0.09 30.92
N LEU A 619 9.11 0.88 31.72
CA LEU A 619 9.11 0.79 33.18
C LEU A 619 8.46 2.03 33.76
N LEU A 620 7.47 1.83 34.63
CA LEU A 620 6.67 2.89 35.22
C LEU A 620 6.68 2.79 36.74
N SER A 621 6.72 3.93 37.42
CA SER A 621 6.55 4.04 38.86
C SER A 621 5.67 5.24 39.18
N HIS A 622 5.15 5.31 40.40
CA HIS A 622 4.61 6.58 40.88
C HIS A 622 5.76 7.57 41.09
N GLN A 623 5.46 8.86 40.98
CA GLN A 623 6.46 9.94 41.05
C GLN A 623 6.42 10.70 42.39
N GLU A 624 5.41 10.48 43.22
CA GLU A 624 5.26 11.17 44.50
C GLU A 624 5.99 10.39 45.61
N ASP A 625 6.55 11.09 46.60
CA ASP A 625 7.34 10.50 47.69
C ASP A 625 6.49 9.78 48.76
N LYS A 626 5.16 9.98 48.77
CA LYS A 626 4.21 9.29 49.68
C LYS A 626 3.32 8.33 48.89
N GLN A 627 3.87 7.22 48.44
CA GLN A 627 3.14 6.26 47.60
C GLN A 627 2.27 5.31 48.44
N LYS A 628 1.05 5.05 47.98
CA LYS A 628 0.24 3.91 48.47
C LYS A 628 0.75 2.55 47.97
N CYS A 629 1.66 2.53 46.99
CA CYS A 629 2.11 1.33 46.28
C CYS A 629 3.53 1.55 45.72
N GLU A 630 4.49 0.70 46.07
CA GLU A 630 5.90 0.82 45.66
C GLU A 630 6.25 -0.05 44.42
N ILE A 631 5.24 -0.56 43.72
CA ILE A 631 5.44 -1.50 42.62
C ILE A 631 5.99 -0.78 41.38
N ILE A 632 7.08 -1.30 40.83
CA ILE A 632 7.56 -0.94 39.50
C ILE A 632 6.78 -1.76 38.47
N HIS A 633 6.07 -1.07 37.58
CA HIS A 633 5.23 -1.70 36.59
C HIS A 633 5.96 -1.88 35.25
N ASN A 634 5.86 -3.07 34.68
CA ASN A 634 5.99 -3.21 33.22
C ASN A 634 4.73 -2.61 32.57
N ARG A 635 4.90 -1.67 31.65
CA ARG A 635 3.81 -0.92 31.00
C ARG A 635 2.75 -1.83 30.38
N ASP A 636 3.17 -2.82 29.58
CA ASP A 636 2.27 -3.67 28.81
C ASP A 636 1.52 -4.63 29.75
N LYS A 637 2.20 -5.17 30.78
CA LYS A 637 1.58 -5.97 31.85
C LYS A 637 0.54 -5.16 32.65
N ASN A 638 0.83 -3.91 32.95
CA ASN A 638 -0.10 -3.01 33.65
C ASN A 638 -1.33 -2.69 32.78
N ALA A 639 -1.11 -2.38 31.50
CA ALA A 639 -2.18 -2.11 30.55
C ALA A 639 -3.15 -3.29 30.41
N VAL A 640 -2.62 -4.51 30.25
CA VAL A 640 -3.45 -5.72 30.18
C VAL A 640 -4.23 -5.98 31.47
N GLN A 641 -3.63 -5.81 32.65
CA GLN A 641 -4.36 -5.97 33.91
C GLN A 641 -5.50 -4.95 34.05
N ASN A 642 -5.27 -3.70 33.65
CA ASN A 642 -6.32 -2.69 33.63
C ASN A 642 -7.42 -3.01 32.61
N MET A 643 -7.08 -3.54 31.43
CA MET A 643 -8.07 -4.03 30.48
C MET A 643 -8.90 -5.19 31.04
N LEU A 644 -8.27 -6.15 31.71
CA LEU A 644 -8.98 -7.24 32.40
C LEU A 644 -9.95 -6.70 33.45
N ASN A 645 -9.55 -5.69 34.23
CA ASN A 645 -10.42 -5.02 35.20
C ASN A 645 -11.61 -4.32 34.53
N ILE A 646 -11.37 -3.62 33.41
CA ILE A 646 -12.43 -2.98 32.61
C ILE A 646 -13.43 -4.02 32.11
N VAL A 647 -12.95 -5.10 31.48
CA VAL A 647 -13.82 -6.15 30.93
C VAL A 647 -14.60 -6.84 32.04
N LYS A 648 -13.96 -7.15 33.19
CA LYS A 648 -14.65 -7.71 34.35
C LYS A 648 -15.80 -6.81 34.81
N SER A 649 -15.57 -5.50 34.91
CA SER A 649 -16.61 -4.51 35.28
C SER A 649 -17.76 -4.47 34.28
N ILE A 650 -17.47 -4.56 32.97
CA ILE A 650 -18.49 -4.61 31.93
C ILE A 650 -19.34 -5.88 32.08
N PHE A 651 -18.72 -7.02 32.36
CA PHE A 651 -19.44 -8.28 32.54
C PHE A 651 -20.30 -8.27 33.81
N THR A 652 -19.85 -7.66 34.91
CA THR A 652 -20.57 -7.69 36.19
C THR A 652 -21.61 -6.56 36.33
N ILE A 653 -21.28 -5.33 35.94
CA ILE A 653 -22.10 -4.12 36.19
C ILE A 653 -22.64 -3.53 34.88
N GLY A 654 -22.20 -4.02 33.72
CA GLY A 654 -22.60 -3.47 32.42
C GLY A 654 -21.95 -2.12 32.08
N ARG A 655 -21.04 -1.61 32.93
CA ARG A 655 -20.35 -0.32 32.73
C ARG A 655 -18.85 -0.40 32.98
N ARG A 656 -18.12 0.48 32.30
CA ARG A 656 -16.68 0.70 32.49
C ARG A 656 -16.44 1.50 33.79
N PRO A 657 -15.33 1.28 34.52
CA PRO A 657 -14.96 2.13 35.65
C PRO A 657 -14.62 3.57 35.23
N ASP A 658 -15.09 4.56 35.99
CA ASP A 658 -15.00 5.99 35.64
C ASP A 658 -13.56 6.48 35.44
N ILE A 659 -12.59 5.90 36.14
CA ILE A 659 -11.19 6.31 35.98
C ILE A 659 -10.63 6.05 34.57
N PHE A 660 -11.24 5.11 33.84
CA PHE A 660 -10.91 4.77 32.45
C PHE A 660 -11.87 5.40 31.43
N THR A 661 -12.76 6.31 31.83
CA THR A 661 -13.64 7.03 30.90
C THR A 661 -13.07 8.41 30.56
N ARG A 662 -13.41 8.92 29.37
CA ARG A 662 -13.17 10.32 29.02
C ARG A 662 -14.32 11.12 29.62
N ILE A 663 -14.09 11.80 30.73
CA ILE A 663 -15.07 12.75 31.25
C ILE A 663 -15.26 13.81 30.17
N HIS A 664 -16.47 13.96 29.66
CA HIS A 664 -16.84 15.10 28.83
C HIS A 664 -16.86 16.34 29.74
N THR A 665 -15.71 17.02 29.85
CA THR A 665 -15.66 18.43 30.25
C THR A 665 -15.71 19.30 29.02
#